data_AF-A6FWZ9-F1
#
_entry.id   AF-A6FWZ9-F1
#
_cell.length_a   1.000
_cell.length_b   1.000
_cell.length_c   1.000
_cell.angle_alpha   90.00
_cell.angle_beta   90.00
_cell.angle_gamma   90.00
#
_symmetry.space_group_name_H-M   'P 1'
#
loop_
_entity.id
_entity.type
_entity.pdbx_description
1 polymer ?
#
loop_
_entity_poly.entity_id
_entity_poly.type
_entity_poly.pdbx_seq_one_letter_code
_entity_poly.pdbx_strand_id
1 'polypeptide(L)'
;MTADQPKAGAKTSFSPELALLERRQREEAPAPDAPVRRETSRVRIPEGGKLPRSEALLERLYHGELVPREKKPQVVDTRRSWGPYLVSMDDPAMVLLDACSQIATLTEGFAHSGMLQGLHEGRFDECLWANPDVTVEPSPTLEAFAELLTSKAPKGLEHVAFGGAGGAEANEKAFRIARMQAGPGKDGKARTRVLAFEGSFHGRTFVSLSATYNPAKRLGVTMPGFEAVFCPRDLDALDGILDEHGDELYAAIIEPMMAEGGDVHLTREFLLGVLDKTRARGIPLIVDEVQTGFGTGGTFFWWTRLGLGDTPETSPALLTCAKKAGLSVILSRWPDPEPTAVNVASALRAMIQAESAEDQGALEGPISERLQTLAATHPELVSNPRVAGTAFAFDLPSVAARDAFIGQRFARGFMTYHAGEKTIRFRLASCWTEGNLDDLFARVSTALNRLEDPSAREFRTERSRRRPRLPHVIREVREGDWAEIMALEQQTYEPARADSEAYLRKTAHHGVGLVARDGRTDALLGFAFAASLEHYGHLDGPKDDPWRGTGRVLYSADICVAEAARGRGMGRALKVAQIEWARAHDFAFITGRNRVGATDEMAALNRSVGAYTVTVYDGQYDGGQAEYYRIPLAPPCPPKKHRRVYDLASGIQAPFGPRPEFMASRELVGPTASRLNLSNWATLDMVHYLEHLRAILPRGTGHLYTTTSQDELVDKTLRCLKMSRDTPEQPATVCVGFEGGFVGHNTAAARSLSDPEGFAAGLGVYDWPRLPHPEAAGVEATVAALEAQVERLGAGAIIGVFVELVGQRSGRVLSGEAALALQGACRKHGIPLVVVETATGGYRSGAGAWGLDALPKAFTPNVVLWYPGGQLGQIFIDSTWWVGTPLRLISTWDGDELSMIRTHEHLRAAHRLDLEPAIVALDDLAVEAAAAAGEGARMGGVGLYRTLSLGGDAERARAVVERCREAGLRVGRGLPDTLVFAPALDVRPSAIRGPMRAALLGALAAPAESGDA
;
A
#
# COMPACT_ATOMS: atom_id res chain seq x y z
N MET A 1 39.47 12.48 15.66
CA MET A 1 39.73 12.94 17.04
C MET A 1 38.43 12.87 17.81
N THR A 2 38.50 12.28 18.99
CA THR A 2 37.43 11.82 19.88
C THR A 2 36.71 12.99 20.55
N ALA A 3 35.41 13.17 20.28
CA ALA A 3 34.53 14.06 21.03
C ALA A 3 33.42 13.23 21.67
N ASP A 4 33.26 13.40 22.99
CA ASP A 4 32.34 12.77 23.93
C ASP A 4 31.17 11.97 23.31
N GLN A 5 31.36 10.66 23.18
CA GLN A 5 30.23 9.73 23.21
C GLN A 5 29.73 9.66 24.66
N PRO A 6 28.41 9.82 24.92
CA PRO A 6 27.88 9.63 26.25
C PRO A 6 28.18 8.18 26.70
N LYS A 7 28.76 8.02 27.90
CA LYS A 7 28.87 6.71 28.55
C LYS A 7 27.47 6.12 28.71
N ALA A 8 27.10 5.19 27.84
CA ALA A 8 25.85 4.44 27.90
C ALA A 8 25.94 3.43 29.06
N GLY A 9 25.48 3.84 30.24
CA GLY A 9 25.39 3.00 31.43
C GLY A 9 23.98 2.88 31.99
N ALA A 10 22.98 3.49 31.34
CA ALA A 10 21.59 3.33 31.73
C ALA A 10 21.02 2.16 30.93
N LYS A 11 20.76 1.02 31.60
CA LYS A 11 19.71 0.11 31.15
C LYS A 11 18.52 1.00 30.77
N THR A 12 18.09 0.98 29.51
CA THR A 12 16.88 1.69 29.07
C THR A 12 15.74 1.21 29.96
N SER A 13 15.46 1.95 31.02
CA SER A 13 14.46 1.57 32.02
C SER A 13 13.12 1.66 31.33
N PHE A 14 12.52 0.49 31.07
CA PHE A 14 11.22 0.32 30.46
C PHE A 14 10.22 1.30 31.06
N SER A 15 9.50 2.07 30.24
CA SER A 15 8.35 2.79 30.79
C SER A 15 7.28 1.75 31.14
N PRO A 16 6.82 1.68 32.41
CA PRO A 16 5.75 0.77 32.78
C PRO A 16 4.48 0.96 31.91
N GLU A 17 4.28 2.17 31.41
CA GLU A 17 3.18 2.55 30.52
C GLU A 17 3.22 1.82 29.18
N LEU A 18 4.39 1.73 28.53
CA LEU A 18 4.54 1.03 27.26
C LEU A 18 4.27 -0.48 27.44
N ALA A 19 4.76 -1.08 28.52
CA ALA A 19 4.52 -2.49 28.82
C ALA A 19 3.02 -2.80 29.06
N LEU A 20 2.32 -1.91 29.76
CA LEU A 20 0.87 -2.01 29.99
C LEU A 20 0.08 -1.84 28.67
N LEU A 21 0.47 -0.88 27.84
CA LEU A 21 -0.10 -0.68 26.51
C LEU A 21 0.05 -1.94 25.66
N GLU A 22 1.26 -2.48 25.55
CA GLU A 22 1.54 -3.68 24.78
C GLU A 22 0.75 -4.90 25.27
N ARG A 23 0.57 -5.03 26.59
CA ARG A 23 -0.22 -6.11 27.16
C ARG A 23 -1.68 -6.00 26.74
N ARG A 24 -2.30 -4.81 26.86
CA ARG A 24 -3.67 -4.57 26.41
C ARG A 24 -3.84 -4.89 24.93
N GLN A 25 -2.92 -4.42 24.09
CA GLN A 25 -2.98 -4.65 22.65
C GLN A 25 -2.87 -6.15 22.30
N ARG A 26 -2.05 -6.92 23.02
CA ARG A 26 -2.00 -8.39 22.88
C ARG A 26 -3.32 -9.07 23.25
N GLU A 27 -3.99 -8.58 24.29
CA GLU A 27 -5.30 -9.11 24.72
C GLU A 27 -6.43 -8.74 23.73
N GLU A 28 -6.32 -7.60 23.03
CA GLU A 28 -7.27 -7.15 22.02
C GLU A 28 -7.05 -7.80 20.63
N ALA A 29 -5.81 -8.18 20.31
CA ALA A 29 -5.44 -8.74 19.01
C ALA A 29 -6.02 -10.16 18.81
N PRO A 30 -6.44 -10.52 17.58
CA PRO A 30 -6.82 -11.89 17.28
C PRO A 30 -5.67 -12.87 17.51
N ALA A 31 -5.96 -14.05 18.05
CA ALA A 31 -4.97 -15.12 18.14
C ALA A 31 -4.51 -15.57 16.74
N PRO A 32 -3.22 -15.94 16.54
CA PRO A 32 -2.70 -16.37 15.24
C PRO A 32 -3.44 -17.55 14.60
N ASP A 33 -3.97 -18.47 15.42
CA ASP A 33 -4.69 -19.67 15.00
C ASP A 33 -6.21 -19.46 14.93
N ALA A 34 -6.69 -18.26 15.30
CA ALA A 34 -8.11 -17.93 15.29
C ALA A 34 -8.64 -18.06 13.86
N PRO A 35 -9.73 -18.84 13.65
CA PRO A 35 -10.27 -19.07 12.32
C PRO A 35 -10.67 -17.74 11.65
N VAL A 36 -10.30 -17.59 10.38
CA VAL A 36 -10.74 -16.47 9.54
C VAL A 36 -12.22 -16.64 9.25
N ARG A 37 -13.04 -15.62 9.58
CA ARG A 37 -14.49 -15.67 9.44
C ARG A 37 -14.95 -14.61 8.46
N ARG A 38 -15.22 -14.99 7.22
CA ARG A 38 -15.64 -14.05 6.17
C ARG A 38 -17.16 -13.91 6.10
N GLU A 39 -17.64 -12.69 5.86
CA GLU A 39 -19.04 -12.40 5.55
C GLU A 39 -19.23 -12.44 4.04
N THR A 40 -20.16 -13.25 3.57
CA THR A 40 -20.19 -13.67 2.15
C THR A 40 -21.51 -13.44 1.44
N SER A 41 -22.55 -12.92 2.10
CA SER A 41 -23.87 -12.94 1.44
C SER A 41 -24.86 -11.81 1.74
N ARG A 42 -24.74 -11.00 2.81
CA ARG A 42 -25.78 -9.99 3.11
C ARG A 42 -25.29 -8.74 3.81
N VAL A 43 -25.76 -7.59 3.32
CA VAL A 43 -25.72 -6.29 4.01
C VAL A 43 -26.44 -6.36 5.35
N ARG A 44 -25.91 -5.66 6.34
CA ARG A 44 -26.46 -5.59 7.69
C ARG A 44 -26.18 -4.24 8.31
N ILE A 45 -27.22 -3.57 8.80
CA ILE A 45 -27.10 -2.31 9.55
C ILE A 45 -27.54 -2.58 11.00
N PRO A 46 -26.71 -2.31 12.00
CA PRO A 46 -27.09 -2.44 13.40
C PRO A 46 -28.28 -1.54 13.77
N GLU A 47 -29.04 -1.94 14.79
CA GLU A 47 -30.23 -1.19 15.22
C GLU A 47 -29.85 0.24 15.64
N GLY A 48 -30.52 1.23 15.04
CA GLY A 48 -30.22 2.65 15.25
C GLY A 48 -28.87 3.11 14.67
N GLY A 49 -28.18 2.28 13.89
CA GLY A 49 -26.89 2.61 13.26
C GLY A 49 -25.72 2.80 14.24
N LYS A 50 -25.90 2.41 15.50
CA LYS A 50 -24.88 2.60 16.55
C LYS A 50 -23.74 1.60 16.41
N LEU A 51 -22.51 2.08 16.60
CA LEU A 51 -21.28 1.29 16.49
C LEU A 51 -20.38 1.54 17.70
N PRO A 52 -20.80 1.11 18.91
CA PRO A 52 -20.17 1.53 20.17
C PRO A 52 -18.70 1.08 20.28
N ARG A 53 -18.34 -0.07 19.69
CA ARG A 53 -16.95 -0.53 19.71
C ARG A 53 -16.12 0.31 18.75
N SER A 54 -16.64 0.59 17.55
CA SER A 54 -15.98 1.49 16.61
C SER A 54 -15.83 2.90 17.19
N GLU A 55 -16.85 3.46 17.83
CA GLU A 55 -16.80 4.78 18.48
C GLU A 55 -15.69 4.84 19.54
N ALA A 56 -15.62 3.86 20.45
CA ALA A 56 -14.58 3.80 21.47
C ALA A 56 -13.16 3.69 20.89
N LEU A 57 -13.00 2.93 19.80
CA LEU A 57 -11.72 2.79 19.09
C LEU A 57 -11.32 4.07 18.35
N LEU A 58 -12.27 4.77 17.73
CA LEU A 58 -12.02 6.04 17.06
C LEU A 58 -11.66 7.16 18.05
N GLU A 59 -12.28 7.18 19.24
CA GLU A 59 -11.86 8.12 20.30
C GLU A 59 -10.41 7.85 20.75
N ARG A 60 -9.97 6.59 20.81
CA ARG A 60 -8.56 6.25 21.08
C ARG A 60 -7.64 6.69 19.94
N LEU A 61 -8.06 6.49 18.68
CA LEU A 61 -7.33 6.89 17.48
C LEU A 61 -7.06 8.40 17.44
N TYR A 62 -8.07 9.21 17.76
CA TYR A 62 -8.01 10.67 17.70
C TYR A 62 -7.62 11.34 19.04
N HIS A 63 -7.31 10.56 20.06
CA HIS A 63 -7.00 11.08 21.39
C HIS A 63 -5.80 12.03 21.36
N GLY A 64 -5.97 13.19 21.98
CA GLY A 64 -4.95 14.25 22.05
C GLY A 64 -4.73 15.00 20.73
N GLU A 65 -5.66 14.89 19.77
CA GLU A 65 -5.51 15.47 18.42
C GLU A 65 -4.22 14.99 17.72
N LEU A 66 -3.76 13.78 18.05
CA LEU A 66 -2.52 13.21 17.51
C LEU A 66 -2.55 13.15 15.99
N VAL A 67 -3.68 12.74 15.41
CA VAL A 67 -3.91 12.74 13.95
C VAL A 67 -5.16 13.56 13.64
N PRO A 68 -5.33 14.08 12.41
CA PRO A 68 -6.48 14.91 12.09
C PRO A 68 -7.77 14.10 12.21
N ARG A 69 -8.82 14.67 12.84
CA ARG A 69 -10.07 13.96 13.04
C ARG A 69 -10.85 13.84 11.73
N GLU A 70 -10.97 12.64 11.21
CA GLU A 70 -11.71 12.35 9.98
C GLU A 70 -13.11 11.79 10.25
N LYS A 71 -14.03 11.99 9.30
CA LYS A 71 -15.39 11.44 9.37
C LYS A 71 -15.40 9.95 8.99
N LYS A 72 -14.80 9.12 9.84
CA LYS A 72 -14.81 7.65 9.75
C LYS A 72 -16.01 7.12 10.56
N PRO A 73 -16.97 6.40 9.96
CA PRO A 73 -18.14 5.92 10.69
C PRO A 73 -17.87 4.63 11.47
N GLN A 74 -16.91 3.82 11.03
CA GLN A 74 -16.62 2.51 11.60
C GLN A 74 -15.12 2.20 11.60
N VAL A 75 -14.75 1.28 12.49
CA VAL A 75 -13.49 0.54 12.42
C VAL A 75 -13.75 -0.77 11.68
N VAL A 76 -12.95 -1.04 10.65
CA VAL A 76 -13.10 -2.16 9.72
C VAL A 76 -12.41 -3.41 10.25
N ASP A 77 -13.02 -4.57 9.98
CA ASP A 77 -12.44 -5.90 10.16
C ASP A 77 -12.09 -6.51 8.79
N THR A 78 -10.82 -6.45 8.39
CA THR A 78 -10.34 -7.00 7.11
C THR A 78 -10.37 -8.53 7.07
N ARG A 79 -10.42 -9.20 8.23
CA ARG A 79 -10.56 -10.67 8.32
C ARG A 79 -11.98 -11.13 8.01
N ARG A 80 -12.96 -10.24 8.20
CA ARG A 80 -14.37 -10.49 7.93
C ARG A 80 -14.85 -9.96 6.59
N SER A 81 -14.17 -8.96 6.05
CA SER A 81 -14.45 -8.40 4.74
C SER A 81 -14.09 -9.38 3.62
N TRP A 82 -14.93 -9.47 2.59
CA TRP A 82 -14.74 -10.40 1.46
C TRP A 82 -15.52 -9.93 0.23
N GLY A 83 -14.93 -10.04 -0.95
CA GLY A 83 -15.55 -9.66 -2.21
C GLY A 83 -16.04 -8.20 -2.16
N PRO A 84 -17.32 -7.91 -2.44
CA PRO A 84 -17.85 -6.56 -2.38
C PRO A 84 -18.24 -6.11 -0.95
N TYR A 85 -18.03 -6.92 0.09
CA TYR A 85 -18.53 -6.64 1.43
C TYR A 85 -17.44 -6.10 2.37
N LEU A 86 -17.67 -4.91 2.91
CA LEU A 86 -16.88 -4.28 3.98
C LEU A 86 -17.57 -4.50 5.32
N VAL A 87 -16.83 -4.99 6.33
CA VAL A 87 -17.39 -5.39 7.63
C VAL A 87 -16.79 -4.58 8.78
N SER A 88 -17.62 -4.15 9.75
CA SER A 88 -17.14 -3.46 10.98
C SER A 88 -16.73 -4.43 12.09
N MET A 89 -15.91 -3.93 13.03
CA MET A 89 -15.45 -4.64 14.23
C MET A 89 -16.54 -4.84 15.30
N ASP A 90 -17.71 -4.21 15.13
CA ASP A 90 -18.82 -4.24 16.08
C ASP A 90 -19.53 -5.60 16.13
N ASP A 91 -20.31 -5.80 17.20
CA ASP A 91 -21.21 -6.94 17.37
C ASP A 91 -22.61 -6.46 17.84
N PRO A 92 -23.68 -6.63 17.03
CA PRO A 92 -23.66 -7.13 15.66
C PRO A 92 -22.90 -6.17 14.72
N ALA A 93 -22.15 -6.73 13.76
CA ALA A 93 -21.40 -5.90 12.82
C ALA A 93 -22.29 -5.19 11.80
N MET A 94 -21.81 -4.04 11.35
CA MET A 94 -22.23 -3.45 10.11
C MET A 94 -21.55 -4.15 8.93
N VAL A 95 -22.31 -4.43 7.87
CA VAL A 95 -21.84 -5.03 6.61
C VAL A 95 -22.36 -4.16 5.47
N LEU A 96 -21.46 -3.61 4.67
CA LEU A 96 -21.76 -2.68 3.59
C LEU A 96 -21.31 -3.24 2.24
N LEU A 97 -22.02 -2.89 1.17
CA LEU A 97 -21.52 -3.04 -0.20
C LEU A 97 -20.51 -1.92 -0.52
N ASP A 98 -19.27 -2.28 -0.83
CA ASP A 98 -18.23 -1.36 -1.30
C ASP A 98 -18.34 -1.17 -2.82
N ALA A 99 -19.18 -0.23 -3.24
CA ALA A 99 -19.28 0.18 -4.64
C ALA A 99 -18.29 1.33 -5.00
N CYS A 100 -17.24 1.50 -4.19
CA CYS A 100 -16.13 2.42 -4.45
C CYS A 100 -14.81 1.73 -4.72
N SER A 101 -14.70 0.42 -4.43
CA SER A 101 -13.44 -0.34 -4.45
C SER A 101 -12.29 0.42 -3.80
N GLN A 102 -12.56 1.07 -2.66
CA GLN A 102 -11.57 1.87 -1.92
C GLN A 102 -10.97 3.06 -2.71
N ILE A 103 -11.81 3.77 -3.49
CA ILE A 103 -11.39 4.82 -4.45
C ILE A 103 -10.64 4.21 -5.63
N ALA A 104 -11.21 3.14 -6.21
CA ALA A 104 -10.67 2.40 -7.34
C ALA A 104 -9.25 1.86 -7.09
N THR A 105 -8.99 1.28 -5.91
CA THR A 105 -7.71 0.65 -5.57
C THR A 105 -7.80 -0.88 -5.50
N LEU A 106 -9.01 -1.44 -5.36
CA LEU A 106 -9.24 -2.88 -5.35
C LEU A 106 -9.77 -3.33 -6.72
N THR A 107 -9.00 -4.16 -7.44
CA THR A 107 -9.45 -4.76 -8.69
C THR A 107 -10.52 -5.82 -8.44
N GLU A 108 -10.31 -6.67 -7.43
CA GLU A 108 -11.10 -7.90 -7.21
C GLU A 108 -11.83 -7.91 -5.86
N GLY A 109 -11.82 -6.77 -5.15
CA GLY A 109 -12.48 -6.62 -3.85
C GLY A 109 -11.67 -7.19 -2.69
N PHE A 110 -12.33 -7.40 -1.55
CA PHE A 110 -11.69 -7.82 -0.32
C PHE A 110 -11.27 -9.29 -0.34
N ALA A 111 -10.06 -9.55 0.15
CA ALA A 111 -9.50 -10.89 0.36
C ALA A 111 -9.57 -11.80 -0.88
N HIS A 112 -9.24 -11.28 -2.07
CA HIS A 112 -9.32 -12.03 -3.33
C HIS A 112 -8.62 -13.41 -3.30
N SER A 113 -9.20 -14.42 -3.97
CA SER A 113 -8.69 -15.80 -4.02
C SER A 113 -7.23 -15.89 -4.48
N GLY A 114 -6.84 -15.21 -5.56
CA GLY A 114 -5.46 -15.20 -6.05
C GLY A 114 -4.48 -14.59 -5.04
N MET A 115 -4.93 -13.59 -4.27
CA MET A 115 -4.14 -12.98 -3.21
C MET A 115 -3.94 -13.93 -2.02
N LEU A 116 -5.00 -14.63 -1.63
CA LEU A 116 -4.96 -15.64 -0.56
C LEU A 116 -4.15 -16.85 -0.96
N GLN A 117 -4.28 -17.30 -2.20
CA GLN A 117 -3.46 -18.34 -2.76
C GLN A 117 -1.99 -17.94 -2.69
N GLY A 118 -1.64 -16.78 -3.23
CA GLY A 118 -0.26 -16.28 -3.19
C GLY A 118 0.27 -16.17 -1.76
N LEU A 119 -0.55 -15.73 -0.80
CA LEU A 119 -0.14 -15.68 0.60
C LEU A 119 0.08 -17.07 1.21
N HIS A 120 -0.89 -17.98 1.08
CA HIS A 120 -0.85 -19.28 1.73
C HIS A 120 0.09 -20.28 1.04
N GLU A 121 0.45 -20.03 -0.22
CA GLU A 121 1.40 -20.82 -1.01
C GLU A 121 2.79 -20.17 -1.09
N GLY A 122 3.02 -19.06 -0.37
CA GLY A 122 4.35 -18.53 -0.07
C GLY A 122 4.92 -17.47 -1.01
N ARG A 123 4.13 -16.94 -1.97
CA ARG A 123 4.56 -15.84 -2.86
C ARG A 123 4.99 -14.59 -2.08
N PHE A 124 4.41 -14.36 -0.88
CA PHE A 124 4.67 -13.17 -0.08
C PHE A 124 5.77 -13.35 0.99
N ASP A 125 6.29 -14.55 1.19
CA ASP A 125 7.01 -14.89 2.43
C ASP A 125 8.25 -14.02 2.69
N GLU A 126 8.96 -13.61 1.64
CA GLU A 126 10.14 -12.74 1.74
C GLU A 126 9.81 -11.30 2.15
N CYS A 127 8.56 -10.85 1.91
CA CYS A 127 8.16 -9.45 2.04
C CYS A 127 7.07 -9.17 3.09
N LEU A 128 6.52 -10.21 3.73
CA LEU A 128 5.53 -10.05 4.81
C LEU A 128 6.10 -9.32 6.04
N TRP A 129 7.35 -9.62 6.36
CA TRP A 129 8.00 -9.16 7.60
C TRP A 129 9.21 -8.26 7.37
N ALA A 130 9.68 -8.14 6.12
CA ALA A 130 10.75 -7.25 5.73
C ALA A 130 10.37 -6.57 4.41
N ASN A 131 11.00 -5.44 4.07
CA ASN A 131 11.00 -4.96 2.69
C ASN A 131 12.44 -4.98 2.19
N PRO A 132 12.82 -5.97 1.35
CA PRO A 132 14.14 -5.98 0.74
C PRO A 132 14.39 -4.67 -0.02
N ASP A 133 15.59 -4.11 0.12
CA ASP A 133 15.96 -2.89 -0.61
C ASP A 133 16.32 -3.24 -2.05
N VAL A 134 15.37 -3.06 -2.95
CA VAL A 134 15.50 -3.36 -4.39
C VAL A 134 16.48 -2.42 -5.12
N THR A 135 16.97 -1.36 -4.46
CA THR A 135 18.04 -0.51 -5.01
C THR A 135 19.43 -1.10 -4.82
N VAL A 136 19.56 -2.08 -3.92
CA VAL A 136 20.81 -2.80 -3.63
C VAL A 136 20.90 -4.08 -4.46
N GLU A 137 19.78 -4.79 -4.64
CA GLU A 137 19.73 -6.02 -5.42
C GLU A 137 18.48 -6.07 -6.31
N PRO A 138 18.59 -6.52 -7.58
CA PRO A 138 17.44 -6.71 -8.44
C PRO A 138 16.40 -7.64 -7.81
N SER A 139 15.13 -7.35 -8.07
CA SER A 139 14.01 -8.16 -7.58
C SER A 139 13.39 -8.94 -8.74
N PRO A 140 13.46 -10.28 -8.74
CA PRO A 140 12.80 -11.10 -9.75
C PRO A 140 11.29 -10.84 -9.85
N THR A 141 10.67 -10.44 -8.73
CA THR A 141 9.27 -10.00 -8.68
C THR A 141 9.03 -8.75 -9.51
N LEU A 142 9.89 -7.74 -9.38
CA LEU A 142 9.74 -6.49 -10.15
C LEU A 142 10.05 -6.71 -11.63
N GLU A 143 11.00 -7.58 -11.96
CA GLU A 143 11.31 -7.98 -13.33
C GLU A 143 10.09 -8.66 -13.98
N ALA A 144 9.53 -9.69 -13.34
CA ALA A 144 8.32 -10.36 -13.82
C ALA A 144 7.12 -9.41 -13.93
N PHE A 145 6.97 -8.48 -12.99
CA PHE A 145 5.90 -7.49 -13.06
C PHE A 145 6.11 -6.50 -14.20
N ALA A 146 7.34 -6.06 -14.44
CA ALA A 146 7.67 -5.19 -15.57
C ALA A 146 7.40 -5.90 -16.91
N GLU A 147 7.77 -7.18 -17.05
CA GLU A 147 7.47 -7.99 -18.24
C GLU A 147 5.96 -8.11 -18.48
N LEU A 148 5.18 -8.40 -17.43
CA LEU A 148 3.73 -8.44 -17.51
C LEU A 148 3.15 -7.10 -17.98
N LEU A 149 3.59 -5.99 -17.39
CA LEU A 149 3.13 -4.65 -17.75
C LEU A 149 3.46 -4.30 -19.20
N THR A 150 4.69 -4.57 -19.66
CA THR A 150 5.11 -4.36 -21.04
C THR A 150 4.30 -5.21 -22.02
N SER A 151 3.90 -6.43 -21.64
CA SER A 151 3.04 -7.28 -22.47
C SER A 151 1.64 -6.70 -22.70
N LYS A 152 1.16 -5.85 -21.78
CA LYS A 152 -0.15 -5.17 -21.85
C LYS A 152 -0.05 -3.73 -22.37
N ALA A 153 1.14 -3.17 -22.44
CA ALA A 153 1.37 -1.75 -22.74
C ALA A 153 0.98 -1.39 -24.18
N PRO A 154 0.53 -0.13 -24.42
CA PRO A 154 0.48 0.45 -25.76
C PRO A 154 1.82 0.27 -26.51
N LYS A 155 1.77 0.00 -27.81
CA LYS A 155 2.97 -0.24 -28.63
C LYS A 155 3.93 0.95 -28.57
N GLY A 156 5.23 0.68 -28.41
CA GLY A 156 6.28 1.68 -28.29
C GLY A 156 6.57 2.15 -26.86
N LEU A 157 5.77 1.77 -25.85
CA LEU A 157 6.13 1.94 -24.44
C LEU A 157 6.92 0.72 -23.96
N GLU A 158 8.23 0.72 -24.18
CA GLU A 158 9.11 -0.45 -23.96
C GLU A 158 9.78 -0.46 -22.58
N HIS A 159 9.66 0.63 -21.83
CA HIS A 159 10.29 0.77 -20.52
C HIS A 159 9.26 0.89 -19.40
N VAL A 160 9.57 0.24 -18.28
CA VAL A 160 8.81 0.34 -17.04
C VAL A 160 9.70 0.99 -15.97
N ALA A 161 9.19 2.03 -15.35
CA ALA A 161 9.77 2.57 -14.12
C ALA A 161 8.77 2.45 -12.98
N PHE A 162 9.30 2.13 -11.80
CA PHE A 162 8.54 2.12 -10.56
C PHE A 162 8.93 3.31 -9.69
N GLY A 163 7.99 3.82 -8.90
CA GLY A 163 8.23 4.89 -7.93
C GLY A 163 7.84 4.46 -6.52
N GLY A 164 7.49 5.44 -5.66
CA GLY A 164 6.79 5.19 -4.40
C GLY A 164 5.41 4.58 -4.65
N ALA A 165 4.34 5.10 -4.04
CA ALA A 165 3.03 4.48 -4.25
C ALA A 165 1.83 5.40 -4.46
N GLY A 166 2.05 6.71 -4.46
CA GLY A 166 1.04 7.66 -4.88
C GLY A 166 1.00 7.87 -6.40
N GLY A 167 -0.20 8.08 -6.97
CA GLY A 167 -0.33 8.52 -8.37
C GLY A 167 0.34 9.88 -8.65
N ALA A 168 0.40 10.74 -7.64
CA ALA A 168 1.13 12.00 -7.69
C ALA A 168 2.63 11.79 -7.96
N GLU A 169 3.25 10.80 -7.31
CA GLU A 169 4.66 10.45 -7.53
C GLU A 169 4.88 9.83 -8.92
N ALA A 170 3.94 8.99 -9.39
CA ALA A 170 3.99 8.45 -10.74
C ALA A 170 3.99 9.58 -11.79
N ASN A 171 3.10 10.57 -11.62
CA ASN A 171 3.01 11.73 -12.51
C ASN A 171 4.24 12.63 -12.43
N GLU A 172 4.80 12.91 -11.24
CA GLU A 172 6.03 13.71 -11.15
C GLU A 172 7.25 13.00 -11.72
N LYS A 173 7.32 11.68 -11.57
CA LYS A 173 8.35 10.88 -12.23
C LYS A 173 8.19 10.88 -13.75
N ALA A 174 6.97 10.81 -14.26
CA ALA A 174 6.69 10.96 -15.69
C ALA A 174 7.02 12.37 -16.20
N PHE A 175 6.74 13.43 -15.44
CA PHE A 175 7.15 14.80 -15.76
C PHE A 175 8.67 14.93 -15.87
N ARG A 176 9.43 14.29 -14.97
CA ARG A 176 10.89 14.27 -15.06
C ARG A 176 11.37 13.62 -16.35
N ILE A 177 10.87 12.43 -16.66
CA ILE A 177 11.25 11.70 -17.88
C ILE A 177 10.87 12.53 -19.12
N ALA A 178 9.65 13.08 -19.17
CA ALA A 178 9.21 13.95 -20.26
C ALA A 178 10.11 15.19 -20.42
N ARG A 179 10.50 15.84 -19.32
CA ARG A 179 11.37 17.03 -19.34
C ARG A 179 12.77 16.72 -19.88
N MET A 180 13.35 15.58 -19.53
CA MET A 180 14.63 15.14 -20.11
C MET A 180 14.57 15.03 -21.63
N GLN A 181 13.41 14.62 -22.15
CA GLN A 181 13.23 14.31 -23.57
C GLN A 181 12.78 15.53 -24.38
N ALA A 182 11.98 16.42 -23.78
CA ALA A 182 11.55 17.66 -24.42
C ALA A 182 12.71 18.64 -24.67
N GLY A 183 13.75 18.60 -23.83
CA GLY A 183 14.88 19.51 -23.93
C GLY A 183 14.50 20.98 -23.70
N PRO A 184 15.39 21.94 -24.04
CA PRO A 184 15.07 23.36 -23.95
C PRO A 184 14.05 23.81 -25.01
N GLY A 185 13.47 25.00 -24.78
CA GLY A 185 12.68 25.71 -25.78
C GLY A 185 13.54 26.22 -26.94
N LYS A 186 12.91 26.79 -27.98
CA LYS A 186 13.65 27.30 -29.16
C LYS A 186 14.55 28.48 -28.82
N ASP A 187 14.24 29.20 -27.75
CA ASP A 187 15.05 30.29 -27.20
C ASP A 187 16.23 29.79 -26.33
N GLY A 188 16.41 28.47 -26.21
CA GLY A 188 17.46 27.83 -25.42
C GLY A 188 17.15 27.77 -23.91
N LYS A 189 16.02 28.30 -23.44
CA LYS A 189 15.65 28.26 -22.03
C LYS A 189 15.08 26.90 -21.64
N ALA A 190 15.24 26.54 -20.37
CA ALA A 190 14.59 25.34 -19.84
C ALA A 190 13.07 25.51 -19.90
N ARG A 191 12.37 24.49 -20.42
CA ARG A 191 10.91 24.41 -20.36
C ARG A 191 10.48 24.08 -18.95
N THR A 192 9.50 24.80 -18.42
CA THR A 192 9.08 24.69 -17.01
C THR A 192 7.58 24.49 -16.82
N ARG A 193 6.79 24.49 -17.90
CA ARG A 193 5.33 24.37 -17.80
C ARG A 193 4.82 23.04 -18.32
N VAL A 194 3.69 22.61 -17.76
CA VAL A 194 2.92 21.46 -18.26
C VAL A 194 1.59 21.94 -18.81
N LEU A 195 1.13 21.30 -19.88
CA LEU A 195 -0.22 21.48 -20.37
C LEU A 195 -1.13 20.48 -19.63
N ALA A 196 -2.16 20.97 -18.96
CA ALA A 196 -3.20 20.18 -18.32
C ALA A 196 -4.58 20.64 -18.83
N PHE A 197 -5.66 19.96 -18.41
CA PHE A 197 -7.00 20.24 -18.92
C PHE A 197 -7.97 20.62 -17.81
N GLU A 198 -8.95 21.45 -18.13
CA GLU A 198 -10.00 21.81 -17.17
C GLU A 198 -10.76 20.56 -16.68
N GLY A 199 -10.90 20.44 -15.36
CA GLY A 199 -11.51 19.29 -14.69
C GLY A 199 -10.52 18.20 -14.25
N SER A 200 -9.23 18.31 -14.59
CA SER A 200 -8.22 17.29 -14.26
C SER A 200 -7.90 17.16 -12.77
N PHE A 201 -7.42 15.98 -12.39
CA PHE A 201 -6.81 15.70 -11.10
C PHE A 201 -5.61 14.75 -11.25
N HIS A 202 -4.40 15.29 -11.05
CA HIS A 202 -3.14 14.57 -11.26
C HIS A 202 -2.34 14.33 -9.98
N GLY A 203 -2.79 14.84 -8.83
CA GLY A 203 -2.14 14.55 -7.55
C GLY A 203 -2.14 15.73 -6.58
N ARG A 204 -1.37 15.56 -5.49
CA ARG A 204 -1.26 16.54 -4.40
C ARG A 204 0.19 16.83 -3.94
N THR A 205 1.18 16.31 -4.66
CA THR A 205 2.59 16.77 -4.58
C THR A 205 2.73 18.04 -5.42
N PHE A 206 3.71 18.92 -5.19
CA PHE A 206 3.64 20.29 -5.71
C PHE A 206 3.45 20.43 -7.22
N VAL A 207 4.17 19.66 -8.04
CA VAL A 207 4.07 19.78 -9.50
C VAL A 207 2.83 19.06 -10.02
N SER A 208 2.49 17.89 -9.47
CA SER A 208 1.23 17.22 -9.82
C SER A 208 -0.02 18.00 -9.37
N LEU A 209 0.10 18.75 -8.27
CA LEU A 209 -0.93 19.64 -7.74
C LEU A 209 -1.11 20.89 -8.62
N SER A 210 -0.04 21.43 -9.19
CA SER A 210 -0.15 22.54 -10.14
C SER A 210 -0.92 22.14 -11.40
N ALA A 211 -0.77 20.88 -11.83
CA ALA A 211 -1.55 20.26 -12.92
C ALA A 211 -2.98 19.83 -12.53
N THR A 212 -3.37 19.96 -11.26
CA THR A 212 -4.73 19.64 -10.79
C THR A 212 -5.63 20.88 -10.85
N TYR A 213 -6.72 20.82 -11.62
CA TYR A 213 -7.55 21.98 -11.94
C TYR A 213 -8.20 22.63 -10.72
N ASN A 214 -8.82 21.83 -9.85
CA ASN A 214 -9.66 22.33 -8.75
C ASN A 214 -8.89 23.24 -7.76
N PRO A 215 -9.20 24.56 -7.69
CA PRO A 215 -8.51 25.49 -6.80
C PRO A 215 -8.61 25.12 -5.31
N ALA A 216 -9.74 24.56 -4.89
CA ALA A 216 -9.95 24.13 -3.50
C ALA A 216 -9.07 22.92 -3.11
N LYS A 217 -8.53 22.17 -4.09
CA LYS A 217 -7.53 21.13 -3.84
C LYS A 217 -6.11 21.69 -3.78
N ARG A 218 -5.83 22.74 -4.57
CA ARG A 218 -4.56 23.48 -4.56
C ARG A 218 -4.35 24.29 -3.28
N LEU A 219 -5.42 24.75 -2.64
CA LEU A 219 -5.41 25.49 -1.36
C LEU A 219 -4.58 26.79 -1.38
N GLY A 220 -4.36 27.36 -2.57
CA GLY A 220 -3.42 28.49 -2.72
C GLY A 220 -1.95 28.12 -2.51
N VAL A 221 -1.66 26.86 -2.18
CA VAL A 221 -0.30 26.34 -1.94
C VAL A 221 0.32 26.01 -3.29
N THR A 222 0.90 27.02 -3.94
CA THR A 222 1.58 26.90 -5.24
C THR A 222 3.05 27.27 -5.10
N MET A 223 3.91 26.60 -5.86
CA MET A 223 5.33 26.91 -5.93
C MET A 223 5.61 27.57 -7.28
N PRO A 224 6.20 28.78 -7.30
CA PRO A 224 6.54 29.43 -8.56
C PRO A 224 7.64 28.63 -9.29
N GLY A 225 7.67 28.78 -10.61
CA GLY A 225 8.67 28.17 -11.49
C GLY A 225 8.15 26.99 -12.30
N PHE A 226 7.32 26.11 -11.71
CA PHE A 226 6.76 24.94 -12.40
C PHE A 226 5.24 24.89 -12.27
N GLU A 227 4.58 25.30 -13.35
CA GLU A 227 3.14 25.60 -13.38
C GLU A 227 2.44 24.79 -14.48
N ALA A 228 1.11 24.75 -14.40
CA ALA A 228 0.29 24.22 -15.47
C ALA A 228 -0.44 25.33 -16.23
N VAL A 229 -0.49 25.21 -17.55
CA VAL A 229 -1.43 25.92 -18.41
C VAL A 229 -2.64 25.01 -18.61
N PHE A 230 -3.83 25.52 -18.35
CA PHE A 230 -5.06 24.74 -18.47
C PHE A 230 -5.76 25.00 -19.79
N CYS A 231 -5.96 23.94 -20.56
CA CYS A 231 -6.74 23.94 -21.79
C CYS A 231 -8.19 23.58 -21.48
N PRO A 232 -9.18 24.34 -22.00
CA PRO A 232 -10.54 23.81 -22.08
C PRO A 232 -10.52 22.57 -22.98
N ARG A 233 -11.49 21.66 -22.82
CA ARG A 233 -11.54 20.40 -23.60
C ARG A 233 -12.00 20.64 -25.05
N ASP A 234 -11.24 21.45 -25.76
CA ASP A 234 -11.52 21.98 -27.09
C ASP A 234 -10.21 22.04 -27.90
N LEU A 235 -10.23 21.51 -29.13
CA LEU A 235 -9.03 21.38 -29.96
C LEU A 235 -8.58 22.68 -30.61
N ASP A 236 -9.48 23.65 -30.80
CA ASP A 236 -9.14 24.96 -31.38
C ASP A 236 -8.48 25.84 -30.31
N ALA A 237 -9.01 25.81 -29.08
CA ALA A 237 -8.38 26.43 -27.93
C ALA A 237 -6.99 25.84 -27.65
N LEU A 238 -6.83 24.52 -27.85
CA LEU A 238 -5.54 23.85 -27.72
C LEU A 238 -4.50 24.39 -28.70
N ASP A 239 -4.85 24.65 -29.95
CA ASP A 239 -3.91 25.24 -30.91
C ASP A 239 -3.43 26.62 -30.44
N GLY A 240 -4.33 27.47 -29.96
CA GLY A 240 -3.98 28.79 -29.41
C GLY A 240 -3.01 28.68 -28.23
N ILE A 241 -3.27 27.78 -27.28
CA ILE A 241 -2.39 27.53 -26.12
C ILE A 241 -1.03 27.01 -26.56
N LEU A 242 -1.00 26.09 -27.53
CA LEU A 242 0.25 25.53 -28.03
C LEU A 242 1.07 26.53 -28.83
N ASP A 243 0.43 27.49 -29.51
CA ASP A 243 1.10 28.57 -30.22
C ASP A 243 1.66 29.63 -29.25
N GLU A 244 0.92 29.93 -28.17
CA GLU A 244 1.35 30.89 -27.15
C GLU A 244 2.43 30.33 -26.21
N HIS A 245 2.23 29.10 -25.72
CA HIS A 245 3.05 28.51 -24.64
C HIS A 245 3.94 27.34 -25.09
N GLY A 246 3.87 26.91 -26.36
CA GLY A 246 4.54 25.68 -26.83
C GLY A 246 6.03 25.58 -26.49
N ASP A 247 6.75 26.70 -26.54
CA ASP A 247 8.18 26.76 -26.24
C ASP A 247 8.48 26.68 -24.73
N GLU A 248 7.49 26.87 -23.86
CA GLU A 248 7.58 26.76 -22.39
C GLU A 248 7.18 25.36 -21.87
N LEU A 249 6.49 24.58 -22.72
CA LEU A 249 5.85 23.31 -22.35
C LEU A 249 6.79 22.11 -22.50
N TYR A 250 7.08 21.41 -21.39
CA TYR A 250 7.88 20.19 -21.39
C TYR A 250 7.05 18.90 -21.42
N ALA A 251 5.75 18.99 -21.14
CA ALA A 251 4.82 17.86 -21.20
C ALA A 251 3.38 18.35 -21.36
N ALA A 252 2.53 17.48 -21.88
CA ALA A 252 1.08 17.56 -21.73
C ALA A 252 0.61 16.34 -20.92
N ILE A 253 -0.39 16.51 -20.05
CA ILE A 253 -0.95 15.43 -19.25
C ILE A 253 -2.48 15.42 -19.34
N ILE A 254 -3.07 14.23 -19.48
CA ILE A 254 -4.52 14.08 -19.55
C ILE A 254 -5.01 12.74 -19.00
N GLU A 255 -6.14 12.74 -18.30
CA GLU A 255 -6.89 11.54 -17.93
C GLU A 255 -7.81 11.13 -19.10
N PRO A 256 -7.86 9.86 -19.54
CA PRO A 256 -8.80 9.44 -20.59
C PRO A 256 -10.27 9.47 -20.10
N MET A 257 -10.47 9.33 -18.79
CA MET A 257 -11.72 9.67 -18.10
C MET A 257 -11.38 10.50 -16.86
N MET A 258 -11.81 11.77 -16.87
CA MET A 258 -11.57 12.71 -15.78
C MET A 258 -12.41 12.32 -14.57
N ALA A 259 -11.78 11.65 -13.62
CA ALA A 259 -12.52 10.99 -12.56
C ALA A 259 -13.01 11.96 -11.49
N GLU A 260 -12.11 12.76 -10.90
CA GLU A 260 -12.50 13.74 -9.86
C GLU A 260 -13.31 14.90 -10.43
N GLY A 261 -13.08 15.24 -11.71
CA GLY A 261 -13.78 16.32 -12.44
C GLY A 261 -15.27 16.07 -12.67
N GLY A 262 -15.76 14.85 -12.41
CA GLY A 262 -17.16 14.48 -12.61
C GLY A 262 -17.36 13.29 -13.52
N ASP A 263 -16.48 12.28 -13.48
CA ASP A 263 -16.55 11.08 -14.35
C ASP A 263 -16.74 11.42 -15.84
N VAL A 264 -15.90 12.30 -16.38
CA VAL A 264 -16.08 12.77 -17.76
C VAL A 264 -15.30 11.90 -18.73
N HIS A 265 -16.01 11.15 -19.58
CA HIS A 265 -15.41 10.26 -20.58
C HIS A 265 -14.98 11.08 -21.80
N LEU A 266 -13.67 11.10 -22.11
CA LEU A 266 -13.16 11.78 -23.29
C LEU A 266 -13.29 10.88 -24.52
N THR A 267 -13.57 11.47 -25.68
CA THR A 267 -13.71 10.71 -26.92
C THR A 267 -12.35 10.36 -27.51
N ARG A 268 -12.35 9.30 -28.32
CA ARG A 268 -11.18 8.87 -29.10
C ARG A 268 -10.64 10.01 -29.97
N GLU A 269 -11.53 10.72 -30.66
CA GLU A 269 -11.18 11.78 -31.61
C GLU A 269 -10.49 12.95 -30.90
N PHE A 270 -10.99 13.35 -29.73
CA PHE A 270 -10.39 14.40 -28.94
C PHE A 270 -8.98 14.01 -28.47
N LEU A 271 -8.83 12.81 -27.91
CA LEU A 271 -7.55 12.33 -27.38
C LEU A 271 -6.49 12.15 -28.48
N LEU A 272 -6.90 11.64 -29.65
CA LEU A 272 -6.03 11.56 -30.82
C LEU A 272 -5.63 12.95 -31.32
N GLY A 273 -6.56 13.90 -31.35
CA GLY A 273 -6.29 15.30 -31.71
C GLY A 273 -5.29 15.97 -30.75
N VAL A 274 -5.42 15.74 -29.45
CA VAL A 274 -4.44 16.20 -28.44
C VAL A 274 -3.06 15.60 -28.72
N LEU A 275 -2.99 14.28 -28.90
CA LEU A 275 -1.75 13.56 -29.17
C LEU A 275 -1.02 14.09 -30.41
N ASP A 276 -1.75 14.27 -31.52
CA ASP A 276 -1.16 14.75 -32.77
C ASP A 276 -0.65 16.19 -32.65
N LYS A 277 -1.44 17.07 -32.02
CA LYS A 277 -1.08 18.49 -31.84
C LYS A 277 0.12 18.69 -30.91
N THR A 278 0.21 17.93 -29.82
CA THR A 278 1.36 18.02 -28.89
C THR A 278 2.60 17.38 -29.51
N ARG A 279 2.46 16.23 -30.18
CA ARG A 279 3.57 15.55 -30.86
C ARG A 279 4.17 16.40 -31.97
N ALA A 280 3.35 17.09 -32.76
CA ALA A 280 3.82 18.00 -33.82
C ALA A 280 4.73 19.13 -33.31
N ARG A 281 4.65 19.46 -32.01
CA ARG A 281 5.45 20.48 -31.33
C ARG A 281 6.54 19.90 -30.42
N GLY A 282 6.76 18.58 -30.46
CA GLY A 282 7.75 17.90 -29.63
C GLY A 282 7.41 17.95 -28.13
N ILE A 283 6.12 18.01 -27.78
CA ILE A 283 5.64 17.99 -26.40
C ILE A 283 5.14 16.57 -26.09
N PRO A 284 5.83 15.82 -25.20
CA PRO A 284 5.40 14.48 -24.81
C PRO A 284 4.01 14.49 -24.16
N LEU A 285 3.10 13.63 -24.63
CA LEU A 285 1.82 13.39 -23.98
C LEU A 285 1.95 12.28 -22.93
N ILE A 286 1.59 12.60 -21.71
CA ILE A 286 1.42 11.69 -20.57
C ILE A 286 -0.07 11.38 -20.45
N VAL A 287 -0.43 10.10 -20.47
CA VAL A 287 -1.78 9.64 -20.18
C VAL A 287 -1.84 9.19 -18.72
N ASP A 288 -2.61 9.90 -17.91
CA ASP A 288 -2.82 9.59 -16.50
C ASP A 288 -3.92 8.53 -16.36
N GLU A 289 -3.49 7.28 -16.19
CA GLU A 289 -4.37 6.14 -15.94
C GLU A 289 -4.30 5.69 -14.47
N VAL A 290 -3.91 6.58 -13.55
CA VAL A 290 -3.86 6.29 -12.11
C VAL A 290 -5.18 5.71 -11.60
N GLN A 291 -6.32 6.18 -12.12
CA GLN A 291 -7.64 5.68 -11.75
C GLN A 291 -8.28 4.74 -12.79
N THR A 292 -7.92 4.89 -14.07
CA THR A 292 -8.61 4.19 -15.17
C THR A 292 -7.95 2.87 -15.57
N GLY A 293 -6.66 2.71 -15.28
CA GLY A 293 -5.92 1.49 -15.59
C GLY A 293 -6.37 0.30 -14.75
N PHE A 294 -5.79 -0.85 -15.08
CA PHE A 294 -6.04 -2.14 -14.42
C PHE A 294 -7.52 -2.56 -14.46
N GLY A 295 -8.12 -2.53 -15.66
CA GLY A 295 -9.41 -3.16 -15.91
C GLY A 295 -10.64 -2.29 -15.61
N THR A 296 -10.47 -1.07 -15.08
CA THR A 296 -11.62 -0.23 -14.66
C THR A 296 -12.62 0.02 -15.80
N GLY A 297 -12.12 0.28 -17.01
CA GLY A 297 -12.94 0.45 -18.21
C GLY A 297 -13.28 -0.84 -18.95
N GLY A 298 -13.07 -2.03 -18.36
CA GLY A 298 -13.29 -3.33 -19.01
C GLY A 298 -12.07 -3.89 -19.76
N THR A 299 -11.22 -3.03 -20.30
CA THR A 299 -9.89 -3.37 -20.83
C THR A 299 -8.80 -3.03 -19.82
N PHE A 300 -7.59 -3.60 -19.98
CA PHE A 300 -6.48 -3.35 -19.05
C PHE A 300 -6.16 -1.84 -18.92
N PHE A 301 -6.04 -1.13 -20.04
CA PHE A 301 -5.91 0.33 -20.10
C PHE A 301 -7.14 0.94 -20.75
N TRP A 302 -7.59 2.09 -20.28
CA TRP A 302 -8.68 2.83 -20.89
C TRP A 302 -8.28 3.39 -22.26
N TRP A 303 -7.01 3.75 -22.44
CA TRP A 303 -6.47 4.16 -23.73
C TRP A 303 -6.72 3.10 -24.82
N THR A 304 -6.50 1.83 -24.52
CA THR A 304 -6.74 0.73 -25.46
C THR A 304 -8.23 0.45 -25.66
N ARG A 305 -9.10 0.73 -24.68
CA ARG A 305 -10.57 0.70 -24.87
C ARG A 305 -11.02 1.59 -26.03
N LEU A 306 -10.34 2.71 -26.21
CA LEU A 306 -10.66 3.69 -27.25
C LEU A 306 -10.09 3.31 -28.62
N GLY A 307 -9.50 2.12 -28.78
CA GLY A 307 -8.84 1.71 -30.02
C GLY A 307 -7.62 2.58 -30.32
N LEU A 308 -6.87 2.95 -29.29
CA LEU A 308 -5.60 3.70 -29.37
C LEU A 308 -4.49 2.87 -28.72
N GLY A 309 -3.26 3.02 -29.22
CA GLY A 309 -2.09 2.31 -28.70
C GLY A 309 -1.75 1.01 -29.42
N ASP A 310 -2.51 0.64 -30.45
CA ASP A 310 -2.21 -0.53 -31.31
C ASP A 310 -0.98 -0.29 -32.21
N THR A 311 -0.60 0.97 -32.40
CA THR A 311 0.61 1.38 -33.13
C THR A 311 1.37 2.46 -32.36
N PRO A 312 2.69 2.61 -32.57
CA PRO A 312 3.46 3.69 -31.95
C PRO A 312 2.91 5.10 -32.23
N GLU A 313 2.22 5.32 -33.36
CA GLU A 313 1.62 6.60 -33.73
C GLU A 313 0.35 6.91 -32.91
N THR A 314 -0.38 5.90 -32.46
CA THR A 314 -1.58 6.08 -31.63
C THR A 314 -1.29 5.90 -30.13
N SER A 315 -0.06 5.58 -29.77
CA SER A 315 0.41 5.50 -28.39
C SER A 315 0.83 6.86 -27.83
N PRO A 316 0.64 7.10 -26.53
CA PRO A 316 1.20 8.27 -25.86
C PRO A 316 2.72 8.18 -25.76
N ALA A 317 3.35 9.19 -25.16
CA ALA A 317 4.77 9.16 -24.84
C ALA A 317 5.04 8.45 -23.52
N LEU A 318 4.16 8.67 -22.53
CA LEU A 318 4.17 7.97 -21.26
C LEU A 318 2.73 7.65 -20.81
N LEU A 319 2.59 6.63 -19.97
CA LEU A 319 1.35 6.28 -19.28
C LEU A 319 1.65 6.01 -17.81
N THR A 320 0.90 6.63 -16.90
CA THR A 320 1.08 6.47 -15.45
C THR A 320 -0.05 5.67 -14.81
N CYS A 321 0.27 4.88 -13.80
CA CYS A 321 -0.66 4.06 -13.04
C CYS A 321 -0.30 4.09 -11.54
N ALA A 322 -1.31 4.01 -10.68
CA ALA A 322 -1.16 3.75 -9.25
C ALA A 322 -2.42 3.03 -8.77
N LYS A 323 -2.94 3.29 -7.57
CA LYS A 323 -4.20 2.68 -7.06
C LYS A 323 -4.24 1.15 -7.24
N LYS A 324 -5.00 0.62 -8.21
CA LYS A 324 -5.05 -0.82 -8.57
C LYS A 324 -3.69 -1.38 -9.00
N ALA A 325 -2.75 -0.53 -9.41
CA ALA A 325 -1.37 -0.92 -9.69
C ALA A 325 -0.51 -1.17 -8.43
N GLY A 326 -1.04 -1.02 -7.21
CA GLY A 326 -0.28 -1.33 -5.99
C GLY A 326 0.79 -0.30 -5.62
N LEU A 327 1.40 0.36 -6.58
CA LEU A 327 2.51 1.30 -6.46
C LEU A 327 2.52 2.25 -7.66
N SER A 328 3.46 3.19 -7.69
CA SER A 328 3.65 4.07 -8.85
C SER A 328 4.26 3.28 -10.01
N VAL A 329 3.55 3.23 -11.12
CA VAL A 329 3.99 2.58 -12.37
C VAL A 329 4.02 3.62 -13.48
N ILE A 330 5.12 3.66 -14.23
CA ILE A 330 5.29 4.52 -15.38
C ILE A 330 5.71 3.65 -16.56
N LEU A 331 4.86 3.57 -17.58
CA LEU A 331 5.19 3.02 -18.88
C LEU A 331 5.69 4.15 -19.77
N SER A 332 6.82 3.95 -20.44
CA SER A 332 7.53 5.03 -21.12
C SER A 332 8.22 4.55 -22.39
N ARG A 333 8.31 5.45 -23.39
CA ARG A 333 9.18 5.29 -24.57
C ARG A 333 10.67 5.36 -24.22
N TRP A 334 11.00 5.89 -23.05
CA TRP A 334 12.36 6.18 -22.63
C TRP A 334 12.68 5.55 -21.27
N PRO A 335 13.91 5.07 -21.06
CA PRO A 335 14.31 4.52 -19.78
C PRO A 335 14.35 5.62 -18.71
N ASP A 336 14.11 5.21 -17.47
CA ASP A 336 14.37 6.04 -16.31
C ASP A 336 15.79 5.75 -15.80
N PRO A 337 16.70 6.74 -15.75
CA PRO A 337 18.09 6.51 -15.33
C PRO A 337 18.26 6.25 -13.82
N GLU A 338 17.18 6.24 -13.05
CA GLU A 338 17.18 6.51 -11.61
C GLU A 338 16.23 5.54 -10.87
N PRO A 339 16.71 4.33 -10.52
CA PRO A 339 15.89 3.33 -9.83
C PRO A 339 15.46 3.83 -8.45
N THR A 340 14.27 3.41 -8.03
CA THR A 340 13.63 3.85 -6.79
C THR A 340 13.32 2.65 -5.90
N ALA A 341 13.43 2.82 -4.59
CA ALA A 341 13.01 1.80 -3.64
C ALA A 341 11.49 1.56 -3.74
N VAL A 342 11.09 0.29 -3.78
CA VAL A 342 9.70 -0.13 -3.92
C VAL A 342 9.33 -1.08 -2.78
N ASN A 343 8.04 -1.07 -2.39
CA ASN A 343 7.48 -2.09 -1.51
C ASN A 343 7.17 -3.38 -2.29
N VAL A 344 7.99 -4.42 -2.11
CA VAL A 344 7.89 -5.69 -2.86
C VAL A 344 6.53 -6.37 -2.65
N ALA A 345 5.99 -6.33 -1.44
CA ALA A 345 4.65 -6.86 -1.16
C ALA A 345 3.58 -6.17 -2.01
N SER A 346 3.72 -4.86 -2.25
CA SER A 346 2.79 -4.13 -3.10
C SER A 346 2.96 -4.44 -4.57
N ALA A 347 4.18 -4.71 -5.03
CA ALA A 347 4.43 -5.19 -6.39
C ALA A 347 3.82 -6.58 -6.64
N LEU A 348 3.94 -7.52 -5.69
CA LEU A 348 3.27 -8.82 -5.78
C LEU A 348 1.75 -8.68 -5.82
N ARG A 349 1.17 -7.84 -4.96
CA ARG A 349 -0.27 -7.56 -5.00
C ARG A 349 -0.68 -6.99 -6.36
N ALA A 350 0.11 -6.06 -6.88
CA ALA A 350 -0.15 -5.44 -8.18
C ALA A 350 -0.08 -6.43 -9.33
N MET A 351 0.91 -7.33 -9.31
CA MET A 351 1.08 -8.38 -10.31
C MET A 351 -0.11 -9.35 -10.29
N ILE A 352 -0.54 -9.82 -9.11
CA ILE A 352 -1.74 -10.66 -8.96
C ILE A 352 -2.99 -9.94 -9.50
N GLN A 353 -3.14 -8.65 -9.21
CA GLN A 353 -4.26 -7.86 -9.73
C GLN A 353 -4.16 -7.59 -11.24
N ALA A 354 -2.96 -7.55 -11.81
CA ALA A 354 -2.75 -7.40 -13.24
C ALA A 354 -3.06 -8.70 -14.00
N GLU A 355 -2.70 -9.86 -13.42
CA GLU A 355 -3.04 -11.20 -13.93
C GLU A 355 -4.57 -11.37 -14.11
N SER A 356 -5.38 -10.68 -13.30
CA SER A 356 -6.85 -10.76 -13.27
C SER A 356 -7.59 -9.52 -13.81
N ALA A 357 -6.85 -8.50 -14.29
CA ALA A 357 -7.44 -7.24 -14.73
C ALA A 357 -8.11 -7.31 -16.11
N GLU A 358 -7.91 -8.38 -16.86
CA GLU A 358 -8.49 -8.55 -18.19
C GLU A 358 -9.97 -8.94 -18.14
N ASP A 359 -10.75 -8.49 -19.13
CA ASP A 359 -12.14 -8.91 -19.37
C ASP A 359 -13.16 -8.53 -18.28
N GLN A 360 -13.01 -7.37 -17.65
CA GLN A 360 -13.99 -6.85 -16.68
C GLN A 360 -15.25 -6.25 -17.35
N GLY A 361 -15.46 -6.51 -18.64
CA GLY A 361 -16.61 -6.01 -19.41
C GLY A 361 -17.93 -6.71 -19.10
N ALA A 362 -17.89 -7.89 -18.46
CA ALA A 362 -19.08 -8.72 -18.23
C ALA A 362 -20.21 -7.99 -17.45
N LEU A 363 -19.87 -7.05 -16.56
CA LEU A 363 -20.85 -6.29 -15.78
C LEU A 363 -21.38 -5.03 -16.51
N GLU A 364 -20.74 -4.59 -17.60
CA GLU A 364 -21.08 -3.33 -18.27
C GLU A 364 -22.52 -3.31 -18.78
N GLY A 365 -22.95 -4.38 -19.46
CA GLY A 365 -24.33 -4.55 -19.94
C GLY A 365 -25.37 -4.52 -18.79
N PRO A 366 -25.25 -5.41 -17.79
CA PRO A 366 -26.12 -5.42 -16.62
C PRO A 366 -26.19 -4.08 -15.86
N ILE A 367 -25.08 -3.33 -15.77
CA ILE A 367 -25.04 -1.99 -15.18
C ILE A 367 -25.82 -1.00 -16.05
N SER A 368 -25.58 -1.01 -17.36
CA SER A 368 -26.21 -0.10 -18.32
C SER A 368 -27.74 -0.19 -18.26
N GLU A 369 -28.29 -1.41 -18.29
CA GLU A 369 -29.74 -1.64 -18.22
C GLU A 369 -30.37 -1.08 -16.94
N ARG A 370 -29.74 -1.34 -15.79
CA ARG A 370 -30.21 -0.86 -14.48
C ARG A 370 -30.07 0.66 -14.35
N LEU A 371 -29.02 1.24 -14.93
CA LEU A 371 -28.79 2.68 -14.92
C LEU A 371 -29.81 3.43 -15.79
N GLN A 372 -30.15 2.88 -16.96
CA GLN A 372 -31.22 3.41 -17.83
C GLN A 372 -32.58 3.32 -17.13
N THR A 373 -32.86 2.20 -16.46
CA THR A 373 -34.09 2.03 -15.65
C THR A 373 -34.17 3.05 -14.52
N LEU A 374 -33.05 3.31 -13.83
CA LEU A 374 -32.97 4.30 -12.77
C LEU A 374 -33.28 5.72 -13.28
N ALA A 375 -32.71 6.10 -14.43
CA ALA A 375 -32.94 7.39 -15.07
C ALA A 375 -34.41 7.55 -15.53
N ALA A 376 -35.01 6.49 -16.08
CA ALA A 376 -36.42 6.49 -16.48
C ALA A 376 -37.38 6.58 -15.28
N THR A 377 -37.00 6.00 -14.14
CA THR A 377 -37.82 5.99 -12.91
C THR A 377 -37.75 7.33 -12.17
N HIS A 378 -36.59 8.00 -12.20
CA HIS A 378 -36.33 9.25 -11.48
C HIS A 378 -35.87 10.39 -12.42
N PRO A 379 -36.64 10.76 -13.46
CA PRO A 379 -36.18 11.66 -14.52
C PRO A 379 -35.85 13.09 -14.03
N GLU A 380 -36.47 13.54 -12.94
CA GLU A 380 -36.22 14.86 -12.34
C GLU A 380 -34.95 14.89 -11.47
N LEU A 381 -34.46 13.71 -11.04
CA LEU A 381 -33.28 13.58 -10.20
C LEU A 381 -32.06 13.05 -10.95
N VAL A 382 -32.24 12.12 -11.88
CA VAL A 382 -31.14 11.37 -12.51
C VAL A 382 -30.97 11.80 -13.95
N SER A 383 -29.80 12.35 -14.27
CA SER A 383 -29.42 12.75 -15.62
C SER A 383 -28.01 12.25 -15.98
N ASN A 384 -27.66 12.30 -17.27
CA ASN A 384 -26.33 11.95 -17.77
C ASN A 384 -25.81 10.56 -17.30
N PRO A 385 -26.59 9.47 -17.45
CA PRO A 385 -26.12 8.14 -17.12
C PRO A 385 -24.95 7.73 -18.02
N ARG A 386 -23.87 7.23 -17.43
CA ARG A 386 -22.67 6.78 -18.15
C ARG A 386 -22.04 5.57 -17.49
N VAL A 387 -21.52 4.66 -18.30
CA VAL A 387 -20.90 3.41 -17.87
C VAL A 387 -19.75 3.04 -18.81
N ALA A 388 -18.69 2.46 -18.25
CA ALA A 388 -17.62 1.77 -18.96
C ALA A 388 -16.99 0.73 -18.02
N GLY A 389 -17.03 -0.54 -18.39
CA GLY A 389 -16.61 -1.66 -17.55
C GLY A 389 -17.33 -1.64 -16.19
N THR A 390 -16.54 -1.49 -15.13
CA THR A 390 -17.00 -1.47 -13.74
C THR A 390 -17.16 -0.06 -13.17
N ALA A 391 -16.88 0.97 -13.97
CA ALA A 391 -17.10 2.37 -13.62
C ALA A 391 -18.42 2.89 -14.20
N PHE A 392 -19.24 3.50 -13.36
CA PHE A 392 -20.46 4.17 -13.80
C PHE A 392 -20.84 5.35 -12.91
N ALA A 393 -21.64 6.26 -13.46
CA ALA A 393 -22.05 7.47 -12.77
C ALA A 393 -23.36 8.03 -13.33
N PHE A 394 -23.96 8.92 -12.55
CA PHE A 394 -25.08 9.78 -12.96
C PHE A 394 -25.01 11.11 -12.22
N ASP A 395 -25.69 12.13 -12.76
CA ASP A 395 -25.72 13.47 -12.19
C ASP A 395 -27.06 13.76 -11.51
N LEU A 396 -26.98 14.42 -10.36
CA LEU A 396 -28.11 14.95 -9.58
C LEU A 396 -28.33 16.45 -9.88
N PRO A 397 -29.54 17.01 -9.66
CA PRO A 397 -29.86 18.37 -10.12
C PRO A 397 -29.01 19.47 -9.48
N SER A 398 -28.54 19.25 -8.24
CA SER A 398 -27.79 20.24 -7.46
C SER A 398 -26.77 19.62 -6.51
N VAL A 399 -25.83 20.44 -6.03
CA VAL A 399 -24.89 20.08 -4.95
C VAL A 399 -25.63 19.61 -3.69
N ALA A 400 -26.74 20.28 -3.33
CA ALA A 400 -27.54 19.93 -2.17
C ALA A 400 -28.18 18.54 -2.30
N ALA A 401 -28.74 18.22 -3.48
CA ALA A 401 -29.30 16.89 -3.75
C ALA A 401 -28.22 15.81 -3.69
N ARG A 402 -27.04 16.10 -4.26
CA ARG A 402 -25.87 15.21 -4.21
C ARG A 402 -25.40 14.96 -2.78
N ASP A 403 -25.26 16.00 -1.96
CA ASP A 403 -24.80 15.85 -0.58
C ASP A 403 -25.83 15.10 0.28
N ALA A 404 -27.12 15.34 0.04
CA ALA A 404 -28.21 14.59 0.67
C ALA A 404 -28.19 13.11 0.26
N PHE A 405 -27.92 12.77 -1.00
CA PHE A 405 -27.75 11.39 -1.45
C PHE A 405 -26.56 10.72 -0.75
N ILE A 406 -25.39 11.36 -0.80
CA ILE A 406 -24.16 10.85 -0.17
C ILE A 406 -24.35 10.64 1.33
N GLY A 407 -25.07 11.54 2.01
CA GLY A 407 -25.40 11.43 3.43
C GLY A 407 -26.14 10.15 3.82
N GLN A 408 -26.88 9.53 2.89
CA GLN A 408 -27.67 8.33 3.15
C GLN A 408 -26.86 7.02 3.08
N ARG A 409 -25.71 6.99 2.38
CA ARG A 409 -25.02 5.76 1.93
C ARG A 409 -24.88 4.68 3.01
N PHE A 410 -24.36 5.04 4.20
CA PHE A 410 -24.12 4.08 5.29
C PHE A 410 -25.41 3.54 5.89
N ALA A 411 -26.41 4.40 6.13
CA ALA A 411 -27.71 3.95 6.62
C ALA A 411 -28.44 3.05 5.61
N ARG A 412 -28.10 3.15 4.32
CA ARG A 412 -28.64 2.32 3.24
C ARG A 412 -27.80 1.08 2.96
N GLY A 413 -26.67 0.87 3.64
CA GLY A 413 -25.89 -0.36 3.51
C GLY A 413 -24.98 -0.45 2.30
N PHE A 414 -24.64 0.67 1.68
CA PHE A 414 -23.67 0.70 0.58
C PHE A 414 -22.77 1.92 0.67
N MET A 415 -21.73 1.93 -0.16
CA MET A 415 -20.77 3.00 -0.26
C MET A 415 -20.63 3.49 -1.68
N THR A 416 -20.58 4.81 -1.83
CA THR A 416 -20.32 5.52 -3.08
C THR A 416 -19.65 6.86 -2.74
N TYR A 417 -18.97 7.46 -3.71
CA TYR A 417 -18.40 8.81 -3.60
C TYR A 417 -19.02 9.71 -4.66
N HIS A 418 -18.93 11.02 -4.42
CA HIS A 418 -19.25 12.00 -5.46
C HIS A 418 -18.01 12.32 -6.29
N ALA A 419 -18.25 12.94 -7.44
CA ALA A 419 -17.25 13.64 -8.25
C ALA A 419 -17.85 14.93 -8.78
N GLY A 420 -17.01 15.88 -9.16
CA GLY A 420 -17.45 17.21 -9.58
C GLY A 420 -18.47 17.83 -8.61
N GLU A 421 -19.38 18.64 -9.14
CA GLU A 421 -20.40 19.29 -8.33
C GLU A 421 -21.62 18.40 -8.07
N LYS A 422 -22.05 17.65 -9.09
CA LYS A 422 -23.37 17.02 -9.18
C LYS A 422 -23.34 15.49 -9.32
N THR A 423 -22.18 14.88 -9.53
CA THR A 423 -22.07 13.48 -9.92
C THR A 423 -22.02 12.54 -8.71
N ILE A 424 -22.77 11.45 -8.78
CA ILE A 424 -22.58 10.24 -7.96
C ILE A 424 -21.86 9.21 -8.82
N ARG A 425 -20.75 8.66 -8.32
CA ARG A 425 -19.91 7.71 -9.06
C ARG A 425 -19.69 6.40 -8.31
N PHE A 426 -19.52 5.35 -9.10
CA PHE A 426 -19.34 3.98 -8.63
C PHE A 426 -18.13 3.37 -9.33
N ARG A 427 -17.40 2.55 -8.57
CA ARG A 427 -16.20 1.83 -9.01
C ARG A 427 -16.30 0.43 -8.45
N LEU A 428 -16.90 -0.48 -9.19
CA LEU A 428 -17.06 -1.86 -8.74
C LEU A 428 -15.73 -2.61 -8.88
N ALA A 429 -15.55 -3.62 -8.03
CA ALA A 429 -14.53 -4.64 -8.25
C ALA A 429 -15.09 -5.73 -9.18
N SER A 430 -14.23 -6.53 -9.80
CA SER A 430 -14.64 -7.64 -10.67
C SER A 430 -15.38 -8.77 -9.94
N CYS A 431 -15.26 -8.86 -8.60
CA CYS A 431 -15.94 -9.87 -7.79
C CYS A 431 -17.46 -9.64 -7.62
N TRP A 432 -17.99 -8.55 -8.18
CA TRP A 432 -19.42 -8.28 -8.16
C TRP A 432 -20.19 -9.27 -9.04
N THR A 433 -21.34 -9.71 -8.55
CA THR A 433 -22.27 -10.57 -9.30
C THR A 433 -23.55 -9.78 -9.62
N GLU A 434 -24.35 -10.28 -10.57
CA GLU A 434 -25.67 -9.67 -10.85
C GLU A 434 -26.56 -9.59 -9.59
N GLY A 435 -26.54 -10.61 -8.72
CA GLY A 435 -27.33 -10.59 -7.50
C GLY A 435 -26.91 -9.47 -6.52
N ASN A 436 -25.61 -9.15 -6.45
CA ASN A 436 -25.15 -8.01 -5.67
C ASN A 436 -25.42 -6.66 -6.36
N LEU A 437 -25.41 -6.64 -7.69
CA LEU A 437 -25.78 -5.49 -8.48
C LEU A 437 -27.25 -5.12 -8.24
N ASP A 438 -28.15 -6.10 -8.20
CA ASP A 438 -29.57 -5.91 -7.88
C ASP A 438 -29.77 -5.28 -6.50
N ASP A 439 -29.08 -5.80 -5.47
CA ASP A 439 -29.14 -5.24 -4.11
C ASP A 439 -28.62 -3.79 -4.08
N LEU A 440 -27.54 -3.49 -4.81
CA LEU A 440 -27.02 -2.12 -4.91
C LEU A 440 -28.05 -1.18 -5.56
N PHE A 441 -28.59 -1.52 -6.73
CA PHE A 441 -29.51 -0.65 -7.44
C PHE A 441 -30.84 -0.46 -6.71
N ALA A 442 -31.34 -1.48 -6.01
CA ALA A 442 -32.51 -1.35 -5.13
C ALA A 442 -32.27 -0.33 -4.00
N ARG A 443 -31.07 -0.32 -3.42
CA ARG A 443 -30.67 0.66 -2.39
C ARG A 443 -30.49 2.06 -2.95
N VAL A 444 -29.91 2.18 -4.14
CA VAL A 444 -29.77 3.46 -4.86
C VAL A 444 -31.15 4.06 -5.16
N SER A 445 -32.08 3.28 -5.72
CA SER A 445 -33.46 3.74 -5.95
C SER A 445 -34.14 4.16 -4.65
N THR A 446 -33.95 3.39 -3.56
CA THR A 446 -34.48 3.79 -2.24
C THR A 446 -33.90 5.11 -1.73
N ALA A 447 -32.61 5.37 -1.98
CA ALA A 447 -31.98 6.64 -1.61
C ALA A 447 -32.53 7.81 -2.44
N LEU A 448 -32.84 7.61 -3.73
CA LEU A 448 -33.48 8.60 -4.60
C LEU A 448 -34.93 8.88 -4.17
N ASN A 449 -35.74 7.86 -3.92
CA ASN A 449 -37.11 7.99 -3.41
C ASN A 449 -37.17 8.88 -2.15
N ARG A 450 -36.15 8.80 -1.28
CA ARG A 450 -36.06 9.62 -0.06
C ARG A 450 -35.77 11.10 -0.35
N LEU A 451 -35.12 11.41 -1.47
CA LEU A 451 -34.91 12.79 -1.91
C LEU A 451 -36.21 13.39 -2.47
N GLU A 452 -37.02 12.58 -3.14
CA GLU A 452 -38.34 12.99 -3.67
C GLU A 452 -39.36 13.16 -2.54
N ASP A 453 -39.38 12.22 -1.59
CA ASP A 453 -40.29 12.23 -0.45
C ASP A 453 -39.52 12.01 0.88
N PRO A 454 -39.27 13.09 1.65
CA PRO A 454 -38.68 13.00 3.00
C PRO A 454 -39.57 12.29 4.04
N SER A 455 -40.77 11.82 3.69
CA SER A 455 -41.60 10.94 4.52
C SER A 455 -41.48 9.47 4.12
N ALA A 456 -40.87 9.16 2.97
CA ALA A 456 -40.65 7.80 2.49
C ALA A 456 -39.93 6.96 3.56
N ARG A 457 -40.47 5.76 3.84
CA ARG A 457 -40.03 4.91 4.95
C ARG A 457 -38.52 4.66 4.91
N GLU A 458 -37.90 4.64 6.09
CA GLU A 458 -36.53 4.14 6.22
C GLU A 458 -36.45 2.69 5.73
N PHE A 459 -35.37 2.39 5.00
CA PHE A 459 -35.04 1.04 4.60
C PHE A 459 -34.74 0.26 5.88
N ARG A 460 -35.66 -0.58 6.32
CA ARG A 460 -35.39 -1.53 7.40
C ARG A 460 -34.64 -2.69 6.77
N THR A 461 -33.35 -2.83 7.09
CA THR A 461 -32.64 -4.08 6.80
C THR A 461 -33.44 -5.24 7.40
N GLU A 462 -33.74 -6.24 6.58
CA GLU A 462 -34.45 -7.42 7.03
C GLU A 462 -33.80 -7.98 8.29
N ARG A 463 -34.60 -8.23 9.33
CA ARG A 463 -34.14 -9.05 10.45
C ARG A 463 -33.77 -10.42 9.86
N SER A 464 -32.48 -10.73 9.82
CA SER A 464 -32.00 -12.08 9.56
C SER A 464 -32.63 -13.02 10.59
N ARG A 465 -33.76 -13.64 10.27
CA ARG A 465 -34.33 -14.75 11.03
C ARG A 465 -33.43 -15.97 10.81
N ARG A 466 -32.31 -16.04 11.55
CA ARG A 466 -31.53 -17.28 11.60
C ARG A 466 -32.44 -18.35 12.21
N ARG A 467 -32.63 -19.45 11.48
CA ARG A 467 -33.27 -20.63 12.07
C ARG A 467 -32.44 -21.04 13.30
N PRO A 468 -33.08 -21.37 14.44
CA PRO A 468 -32.35 -21.79 15.62
C PRO A 468 -31.52 -23.04 15.31
N ARG A 469 -30.28 -23.05 15.81
CA ARG A 469 -29.36 -24.19 15.71
C ARG A 469 -29.99 -25.40 16.39
N LEU A 470 -29.80 -26.58 15.82
CA LEU A 470 -30.15 -27.85 16.47
C LEU A 470 -29.05 -28.23 17.47
N PRO A 471 -29.39 -28.72 18.67
CA PRO A 471 -28.40 -29.36 19.53
C PRO A 471 -27.88 -30.62 18.83
N HIS A 472 -26.57 -30.80 18.79
CA HIS A 472 -25.96 -31.89 18.04
C HIS A 472 -24.65 -32.36 18.68
N VAL A 473 -24.30 -33.61 18.40
CA VAL A 473 -23.00 -34.21 18.70
C VAL A 473 -22.37 -34.67 17.39
N ILE A 474 -21.12 -34.30 17.15
CA ILE A 474 -20.34 -34.79 16.01
C ILE A 474 -19.35 -35.82 16.52
N ARG A 475 -19.30 -36.98 15.86
CA ARG A 475 -18.36 -38.07 16.17
C ARG A 475 -17.99 -38.83 14.90
N GLU A 476 -16.94 -39.64 14.97
CA GLU A 476 -16.60 -40.56 13.90
C GLU A 476 -17.70 -41.60 13.65
N VAL A 477 -17.83 -42.02 12.39
CA VAL A 477 -18.77 -43.03 11.91
C VAL A 477 -18.53 -44.36 12.60
N ARG A 478 -19.61 -45.05 12.96
CA ARG A 478 -19.62 -46.41 13.52
C ARG A 478 -20.41 -47.33 12.59
N GLU A 479 -20.25 -48.62 12.78
CA GLU A 479 -20.91 -49.62 11.92
C GLU A 479 -22.44 -49.49 11.89
N GLY A 480 -23.06 -49.04 12.98
CA GLY A 480 -24.50 -48.80 13.06
C GLY A 480 -25.01 -47.58 12.28
N ASP A 481 -24.13 -46.67 11.81
CA ASP A 481 -24.55 -45.44 11.14
C ASP A 481 -24.78 -45.62 9.62
N TRP A 482 -24.22 -46.66 9.00
CA TRP A 482 -24.15 -46.80 7.54
C TRP A 482 -25.52 -46.85 6.84
N ALA A 483 -26.49 -47.55 7.43
CA ALA A 483 -27.83 -47.63 6.86
C ALA A 483 -28.50 -46.24 6.74
N GLU A 484 -28.34 -45.39 7.77
CA GLU A 484 -28.88 -44.03 7.77
C GLU A 484 -28.09 -43.09 6.85
N ILE A 485 -26.76 -43.24 6.79
CA ILE A 485 -25.88 -42.48 5.88
C ILE A 485 -26.31 -42.72 4.43
N MET A 486 -26.43 -43.99 4.03
CA MET A 486 -26.80 -44.34 2.66
C MET A 486 -28.23 -43.92 2.31
N ALA A 487 -29.15 -43.97 3.28
CA ALA A 487 -30.51 -43.46 3.09
C ALA A 487 -30.52 -41.95 2.85
N LEU A 488 -29.74 -41.18 3.63
CA LEU A 488 -29.64 -39.73 3.47
C LEU A 488 -28.96 -39.33 2.16
N GLU A 489 -27.93 -40.09 1.75
CA GLU A 489 -27.21 -39.90 0.50
C GLU A 489 -28.12 -40.03 -0.72
N GLN A 490 -28.89 -41.14 -0.78
CA GLN A 490 -29.86 -41.41 -1.84
C GLN A 490 -31.04 -40.43 -1.86
N GLN A 491 -31.39 -39.84 -0.72
CA GLN A 491 -32.43 -38.81 -0.64
C GLN A 491 -31.93 -37.44 -1.12
N THR A 492 -30.63 -37.17 -1.00
CA THR A 492 -30.06 -35.85 -1.26
C THR A 492 -29.55 -35.71 -2.68
N TYR A 493 -28.91 -36.75 -3.22
CA TYR A 493 -28.31 -36.73 -4.55
C TYR A 493 -29.06 -37.65 -5.52
N GLU A 494 -29.01 -37.29 -6.80
CA GLU A 494 -29.50 -38.13 -7.88
C GLU A 494 -28.70 -39.44 -7.95
N PRO A 495 -29.27 -40.58 -8.40
CA PRO A 495 -28.61 -41.89 -8.36
C PRO A 495 -27.23 -41.94 -9.06
N ALA A 496 -27.03 -41.13 -10.10
CA ALA A 496 -25.75 -41.03 -10.81
C ALA A 496 -24.66 -40.25 -10.03
N ARG A 497 -25.03 -39.59 -8.93
CA ARG A 497 -24.18 -38.72 -8.10
C ARG A 497 -24.05 -39.20 -6.65
N ALA A 498 -24.90 -40.12 -6.22
CA ALA A 498 -24.83 -40.71 -4.90
C ALA A 498 -23.57 -41.57 -4.78
N ASP A 499 -22.75 -41.28 -3.78
CA ASP A 499 -21.55 -42.06 -3.50
C ASP A 499 -21.92 -43.46 -2.97
N SER A 500 -21.20 -44.49 -3.42
CA SER A 500 -21.44 -45.87 -2.97
C SER A 500 -20.92 -46.08 -1.55
N GLU A 501 -21.56 -46.98 -0.78
CA GLU A 501 -21.11 -47.33 0.57
C GLU A 501 -19.64 -47.79 0.57
N ALA A 502 -19.23 -48.58 -0.43
CA ALA A 502 -17.86 -49.05 -0.59
C ALA A 502 -16.86 -47.88 -0.76
N TYR A 503 -17.24 -46.86 -1.51
CA TYR A 503 -16.43 -45.66 -1.71
C TYR A 503 -16.32 -44.82 -0.42
N LEU A 504 -17.43 -44.60 0.29
CA LEU A 504 -17.43 -43.84 1.55
C LEU A 504 -16.67 -44.58 2.66
N ARG A 505 -16.80 -45.91 2.75
CA ARG A 505 -15.99 -46.75 3.66
C ARG A 505 -14.50 -46.65 3.35
N LYS A 506 -14.12 -46.70 2.07
CA LYS A 506 -12.73 -46.53 1.64
C LYS A 506 -12.20 -45.14 1.99
N THR A 507 -13.01 -44.11 1.82
CA THR A 507 -12.68 -42.73 2.20
C THR A 507 -12.44 -42.62 3.71
N ALA A 508 -13.35 -43.13 4.53
CA ALA A 508 -13.17 -43.13 5.99
C ALA A 508 -11.91 -43.89 6.43
N HIS A 509 -11.60 -45.02 5.79
CA HIS A 509 -10.40 -45.81 6.08
C HIS A 509 -9.10 -45.03 5.82
N HIS A 510 -9.07 -44.19 4.78
CA HIS A 510 -7.91 -43.39 4.38
C HIS A 510 -7.93 -41.95 4.92
N GLY A 511 -8.82 -41.66 5.87
CA GLY A 511 -8.97 -40.35 6.49
C GLY A 511 -9.99 -40.38 7.61
N VAL A 512 -11.13 -39.73 7.39
CA VAL A 512 -12.17 -39.55 8.40
C VAL A 512 -13.57 -39.62 7.79
N GLY A 513 -14.47 -40.30 8.51
CA GLY A 513 -15.91 -40.20 8.32
C GLY A 513 -16.55 -39.66 9.60
N LEU A 514 -17.33 -38.58 9.50
CA LEU A 514 -17.99 -37.91 10.61
C LEU A 514 -19.51 -37.96 10.44
N VAL A 515 -20.24 -38.19 11.53
CA VAL A 515 -21.70 -38.04 11.60
C VAL A 515 -22.08 -36.98 12.62
N ALA A 516 -23.06 -36.15 12.28
CA ALA A 516 -23.73 -35.25 13.21
C ALA A 516 -25.07 -35.86 13.60
N ARG A 517 -25.28 -36.12 14.89
CA ARG A 517 -26.54 -36.67 15.41
C ARG A 517 -27.22 -35.66 16.35
N ASP A 518 -28.54 -35.63 16.33
CA ASP A 518 -29.34 -34.76 17.18
C ASP A 518 -29.13 -35.10 18.66
N GLY A 519 -28.76 -34.11 19.47
CA GLY A 519 -28.42 -34.34 20.88
C GLY A 519 -29.60 -34.77 21.78
N ARG A 520 -30.83 -34.81 21.25
CA ARG A 520 -32.05 -35.19 21.97
C ARG A 520 -32.67 -36.47 21.42
N THR A 521 -32.70 -36.62 20.10
CA THR A 521 -33.39 -37.72 19.42
C THR A 521 -32.44 -38.76 18.84
N ASP A 522 -31.13 -38.48 18.84
CA ASP A 522 -30.07 -39.27 18.19
C ASP A 522 -30.30 -39.50 16.68
N ALA A 523 -31.19 -38.73 16.03
CA ALA A 523 -31.40 -38.81 14.59
C ALA A 523 -30.19 -38.28 13.81
N LEU A 524 -29.86 -38.90 12.67
CA LEU A 524 -28.81 -38.40 11.78
C LEU A 524 -29.20 -37.04 11.17
N LEU A 525 -28.39 -36.01 11.44
CA LEU A 525 -28.59 -34.64 10.93
C LEU A 525 -27.70 -34.34 9.71
N GLY A 526 -26.66 -35.14 9.49
CA GLY A 526 -25.74 -35.02 8.35
C GLY A 526 -24.45 -35.80 8.58
N PHE A 527 -23.63 -35.89 7.55
CA PHE A 527 -22.33 -36.56 7.60
C PHE A 527 -21.30 -35.87 6.72
N ALA A 528 -20.03 -36.21 6.93
CA ALA A 528 -18.90 -35.64 6.20
C ALA A 528 -17.75 -36.64 6.06
N PHE A 529 -17.26 -36.85 4.84
CA PHE A 529 -16.15 -37.76 4.54
C PHE A 529 -14.99 -37.01 3.90
N ALA A 530 -13.77 -37.35 4.31
CA ALA A 530 -12.55 -36.80 3.75
C ALA A 530 -11.40 -37.81 3.86
N ALA A 531 -10.50 -37.83 2.90
CA ALA A 531 -9.31 -38.68 2.90
C ALA A 531 -8.09 -37.95 2.33
N SER A 532 -6.90 -38.52 2.54
CA SER A 532 -5.67 -37.95 1.96
C SER A 532 -5.83 -37.71 0.46
N LEU A 533 -5.37 -36.55 -0.01
CA LEU A 533 -5.43 -36.14 -1.42
C LEU A 533 -4.85 -37.19 -2.38
N GLU A 534 -3.89 -37.99 -1.89
CA GLU A 534 -3.22 -39.03 -2.67
C GLU A 534 -4.17 -40.06 -3.28
N HIS A 535 -5.36 -40.26 -2.69
CA HIS A 535 -6.37 -41.20 -3.19
C HIS A 535 -7.23 -40.64 -4.34
N TYR A 536 -7.10 -39.34 -4.66
CA TYR A 536 -7.97 -38.63 -5.60
C TYR A 536 -7.27 -38.16 -6.88
N GLY A 537 -6.03 -38.59 -7.14
CA GLY A 537 -5.25 -38.16 -8.31
C GLY A 537 -5.85 -38.51 -9.69
N HIS A 538 -7.01 -39.17 -9.74
CA HIS A 538 -7.78 -39.43 -10.96
C HIS A 538 -8.79 -38.31 -11.28
N LEU A 539 -9.00 -37.34 -10.38
CA LEU A 539 -9.93 -36.23 -10.54
C LEU A 539 -9.21 -34.95 -10.99
N ASP A 540 -9.87 -34.14 -11.82
CA ASP A 540 -9.47 -32.75 -12.08
C ASP A 540 -9.45 -31.95 -10.76
N GLY A 541 -8.41 -31.13 -10.56
CA GLY A 541 -8.05 -30.52 -9.28
C GLY A 541 -6.95 -31.32 -8.60
N PRO A 542 -7.26 -32.41 -7.88
CA PRO A 542 -6.26 -33.23 -7.20
C PRO A 542 -5.12 -33.73 -8.08
N LYS A 543 -5.38 -34.05 -9.36
CA LYS A 543 -4.35 -34.56 -10.28
C LYS A 543 -3.23 -33.52 -10.54
N ASP A 544 -3.58 -32.24 -10.57
CA ASP A 544 -2.68 -31.11 -10.90
C ASP A 544 -2.26 -30.33 -9.65
N ASP A 545 -2.63 -30.81 -8.45
CA ASP A 545 -2.39 -30.12 -7.20
C ASP A 545 -0.89 -30.08 -6.86
N PRO A 546 -0.27 -28.89 -6.68
CA PRO A 546 1.17 -28.78 -6.41
C PRO A 546 1.59 -29.38 -5.06
N TRP A 547 0.64 -29.65 -4.16
CA TRP A 547 0.88 -30.29 -2.87
C TRP A 547 0.63 -31.79 -2.87
N ARG A 548 0.22 -32.37 -3.99
CA ARG A 548 0.12 -33.83 -4.13
C ARG A 548 1.50 -34.48 -3.99
N GLY A 549 1.56 -35.60 -3.27
CA GLY A 549 2.79 -36.29 -2.89
C GLY A 549 3.37 -35.82 -1.55
N THR A 550 2.86 -34.75 -0.95
CA THR A 550 3.34 -34.25 0.35
C THR A 550 2.70 -34.98 1.53
N GLY A 551 1.54 -35.62 1.34
CA GLY A 551 0.72 -36.16 2.43
C GLY A 551 0.10 -35.10 3.35
N ARG A 552 0.21 -33.80 3.00
CA ARG A 552 -0.25 -32.68 3.86
C ARG A 552 -1.57 -32.06 3.42
N VAL A 553 -2.28 -32.69 2.49
CA VAL A 553 -3.58 -32.21 2.01
C VAL A 553 -4.66 -33.26 2.21
N LEU A 554 -5.76 -32.85 2.84
CA LEU A 554 -6.96 -33.66 3.02
C LEU A 554 -8.00 -33.26 1.97
N TYR A 555 -8.47 -34.21 1.16
CA TYR A 555 -9.55 -33.99 0.20
C TYR A 555 -10.91 -34.25 0.87
N SER A 556 -11.73 -33.21 0.94
CA SER A 556 -13.13 -33.25 1.38
C SER A 556 -13.99 -33.86 0.28
N ALA A 557 -14.23 -35.17 0.38
CA ALA A 557 -14.96 -35.93 -0.62
C ALA A 557 -16.46 -35.61 -0.62
N ASP A 558 -17.09 -35.60 0.56
CA ASP A 558 -18.53 -35.41 0.67
C ASP A 558 -18.94 -34.73 1.98
N ILE A 559 -19.97 -33.88 1.89
CA ILE A 559 -20.72 -33.32 3.01
C ILE A 559 -22.20 -33.31 2.63
N CYS A 560 -22.99 -34.06 3.39
CA CYS A 560 -24.43 -34.15 3.20
C CYS A 560 -25.17 -33.73 4.48
N VAL A 561 -26.28 -32.99 4.33
CA VAL A 561 -27.08 -32.47 5.44
C VAL A 561 -28.55 -32.79 5.22
N ALA A 562 -29.16 -33.40 6.24
CA ALA A 562 -30.57 -33.74 6.25
C ALA A 562 -31.44 -32.49 6.09
N GLU A 563 -32.55 -32.60 5.36
CA GLU A 563 -33.44 -31.47 5.03
C GLU A 563 -33.87 -30.67 6.27
N ALA A 564 -34.24 -31.36 7.36
CA ALA A 564 -34.62 -30.74 8.63
C ALA A 564 -33.52 -29.89 9.28
N ALA A 565 -32.25 -30.18 8.96
CA ALA A 565 -31.05 -29.49 9.46
C ALA A 565 -30.50 -28.41 8.50
N ARG A 566 -30.99 -28.34 7.26
CA ARG A 566 -30.57 -27.32 6.26
C ARG A 566 -30.94 -25.91 6.73
N GLY A 567 -30.04 -24.95 6.49
CA GLY A 567 -30.17 -23.57 6.96
C GLY A 567 -30.04 -23.36 8.48
N ARG A 568 -29.69 -24.41 9.26
CA ARG A 568 -29.49 -24.33 10.73
C ARG A 568 -28.02 -24.39 11.15
N GLY A 569 -27.09 -24.32 10.19
CA GLY A 569 -25.64 -24.31 10.42
C GLY A 569 -24.98 -25.68 10.50
N MET A 570 -25.68 -26.77 10.17
CA MET A 570 -25.16 -28.13 10.29
C MET A 570 -23.97 -28.43 9.37
N GLY A 571 -24.05 -28.07 8.09
CA GLY A 571 -22.92 -28.23 7.16
C GLY A 571 -21.66 -27.50 7.64
N ARG A 572 -21.83 -26.32 8.26
CA ARG A 572 -20.71 -25.58 8.83
C ARG A 572 -20.13 -26.30 10.05
N ALA A 573 -20.96 -26.88 10.90
CA ALA A 573 -20.51 -27.67 12.05
C ALA A 573 -19.69 -28.89 11.60
N LEU A 574 -20.18 -29.64 10.60
CA LEU A 574 -19.46 -30.75 9.99
C LEU A 574 -18.13 -30.31 9.35
N LYS A 575 -18.11 -29.19 8.62
CA LYS A 575 -16.87 -28.66 8.04
C LYS A 575 -15.86 -28.23 9.10
N VAL A 576 -16.30 -27.59 10.17
CA VAL A 576 -15.44 -27.21 11.30
C VAL A 576 -14.86 -28.46 11.98
N ALA A 577 -15.67 -29.51 12.18
CA ALA A 577 -15.17 -30.77 12.73
C ALA A 577 -14.13 -31.45 11.82
N GLN A 578 -14.32 -31.42 10.49
CA GLN A 578 -13.28 -31.87 9.54
C GLN A 578 -11.98 -31.05 9.67
N ILE A 579 -12.07 -29.73 9.82
CA ILE A 579 -10.92 -28.83 10.02
C ILE A 579 -10.18 -29.17 11.31
N GLU A 580 -10.90 -29.35 12.42
CA GLU A 580 -10.32 -29.70 13.72
C GLU A 580 -9.63 -31.07 13.67
N TRP A 581 -10.26 -32.06 13.04
CA TRP A 581 -9.64 -33.37 12.82
C TRP A 581 -8.37 -33.25 11.98
N ALA A 582 -8.42 -32.52 10.85
CA ALA A 582 -7.27 -32.36 9.97
C ALA A 582 -6.07 -31.67 10.67
N ARG A 583 -6.36 -30.65 11.49
CA ARG A 583 -5.34 -29.98 12.32
C ARG A 583 -4.69 -30.92 13.33
N ALA A 584 -5.48 -31.79 13.97
CA ALA A 584 -4.96 -32.79 14.91
C ALA A 584 -4.06 -33.84 14.25
N HIS A 585 -4.09 -33.96 12.92
CA HIS A 585 -3.33 -34.92 12.13
C HIS A 585 -2.27 -34.26 11.22
N ASP A 586 -1.84 -33.03 11.53
CA ASP A 586 -0.76 -32.29 10.84
C ASP A 586 -0.97 -32.05 9.34
N PHE A 587 -2.23 -32.02 8.89
CA PHE A 587 -2.56 -31.53 7.55
C PHE A 587 -2.36 -30.01 7.47
N ALA A 588 -1.84 -29.54 6.33
CA ALA A 588 -1.69 -28.12 6.03
C ALA A 588 -2.95 -27.53 5.40
N PHE A 589 -3.68 -28.33 4.62
CA PHE A 589 -4.84 -27.89 3.85
C PHE A 589 -5.98 -28.92 3.85
N ILE A 590 -7.21 -28.42 3.73
CA ILE A 590 -8.35 -29.18 3.20
C ILE A 590 -8.66 -28.65 1.80
N THR A 591 -8.92 -29.52 0.84
CA THR A 591 -9.35 -29.13 -0.51
C THR A 591 -10.59 -29.89 -0.94
N GLY A 592 -11.27 -29.45 -1.99
CA GLY A 592 -12.48 -30.08 -2.50
C GLY A 592 -12.99 -29.37 -3.73
N ARG A 593 -14.13 -29.84 -4.25
CA ARG A 593 -14.74 -29.30 -5.47
C ARG A 593 -16.18 -28.88 -5.23
N ASN A 594 -16.55 -27.73 -5.77
CA ASN A 594 -17.92 -27.22 -5.81
C ASN A 594 -18.37 -27.06 -7.26
N ARG A 595 -19.64 -27.33 -7.56
CA ARG A 595 -20.23 -27.03 -8.88
C ARG A 595 -20.60 -25.54 -8.93
N VAL A 596 -20.08 -24.82 -9.92
CA VAL A 596 -20.37 -23.39 -10.10
C VAL A 596 -21.85 -23.21 -10.47
N GLY A 597 -22.54 -22.26 -9.82
CA GLY A 597 -23.95 -21.93 -10.08
C GLY A 597 -24.99 -22.91 -9.51
N ALA A 598 -24.58 -24.06 -8.98
CA ALA A 598 -25.48 -25.07 -8.40
C ALA A 598 -25.22 -25.33 -6.90
N THR A 599 -24.07 -24.89 -6.36
CA THR A 599 -23.66 -25.15 -4.98
C THR A 599 -23.18 -23.89 -4.25
N ASP A 600 -23.78 -22.74 -4.56
CA ASP A 600 -23.36 -21.43 -4.03
C ASP A 600 -23.41 -21.36 -2.50
N GLU A 601 -24.34 -22.06 -1.86
CA GLU A 601 -24.40 -22.16 -0.40
C GLU A 601 -23.18 -22.90 0.18
N MET A 602 -22.72 -23.97 -0.47
CA MET A 602 -21.53 -24.73 -0.06
C MET A 602 -20.26 -23.91 -0.30
N ALA A 603 -20.19 -23.23 -1.44
CA ALA A 603 -19.09 -22.33 -1.76
C ALA A 603 -19.01 -21.15 -0.76
N ALA A 604 -20.14 -20.54 -0.41
CA ALA A 604 -20.23 -19.50 0.62
C ALA A 604 -19.83 -20.03 2.01
N LEU A 605 -20.20 -21.27 2.34
CA LEU A 605 -19.80 -21.94 3.58
C LEU A 605 -18.29 -22.17 3.63
N ASN A 606 -17.69 -22.72 2.58
CA ASN A 606 -16.24 -22.95 2.50
C ASN A 606 -15.49 -21.63 2.62
N ARG A 607 -15.93 -20.58 1.92
CA ARG A 607 -15.35 -19.22 2.05
C ARG A 607 -15.49 -18.65 3.46
N SER A 608 -16.60 -18.92 4.15
CA SER A 608 -16.81 -18.45 5.53
C SER A 608 -15.84 -19.03 6.57
N VAL A 609 -15.14 -20.12 6.21
CA VAL A 609 -14.07 -20.74 7.01
C VAL A 609 -12.68 -20.53 6.42
N GLY A 610 -12.55 -19.59 5.47
CA GLY A 610 -11.26 -19.16 4.91
C GLY A 610 -10.89 -19.78 3.57
N ALA A 611 -11.77 -20.54 2.92
CA ALA A 611 -11.46 -21.13 1.62
C ALA A 611 -11.14 -20.06 0.56
N TYR A 612 -10.21 -20.37 -0.33
CA TYR A 612 -9.96 -19.64 -1.57
C TYR A 612 -10.06 -20.60 -2.76
N THR A 613 -10.35 -20.03 -3.93
CA THR A 613 -10.36 -20.74 -5.20
C THR A 613 -8.91 -20.95 -5.65
N VAL A 614 -8.54 -22.19 -5.97
CA VAL A 614 -7.24 -22.53 -6.56
C VAL A 614 -7.33 -22.43 -8.09
N THR A 615 -8.40 -22.98 -8.66
CA THR A 615 -8.67 -22.94 -10.09
C THR A 615 -10.14 -23.29 -10.38
N VAL A 616 -10.62 -22.92 -11.56
CA VAL A 616 -11.94 -23.30 -12.08
C VAL A 616 -11.73 -24.14 -13.33
N TYR A 617 -12.39 -25.31 -13.38
CA TYR A 617 -12.32 -26.24 -14.50
C TYR A 617 -13.61 -26.20 -15.32
N ASP A 618 -13.48 -26.10 -16.64
CA ASP A 618 -14.58 -26.20 -17.61
C ASP A 618 -14.90 -27.66 -17.99
N GLY A 619 -16.06 -27.87 -18.62
CA GLY A 619 -16.49 -29.17 -19.15
C GLY A 619 -16.89 -30.20 -18.09
N GLN A 620 -17.17 -29.75 -16.86
CA GLN A 620 -17.47 -30.58 -15.70
C GLN A 620 -18.98 -30.71 -15.49
N TYR A 621 -19.48 -31.84 -14.97
CA TYR A 621 -20.89 -32.02 -14.61
C TYR A 621 -21.87 -31.60 -15.73
N ASP A 622 -21.85 -32.33 -16.85
CA ASP A 622 -22.68 -32.08 -18.05
C ASP A 622 -22.33 -30.78 -18.80
N GLY A 623 -21.04 -30.49 -18.93
CA GLY A 623 -20.55 -29.33 -19.69
C GLY A 623 -20.52 -28.01 -18.93
N GLY A 624 -20.77 -28.01 -17.62
CA GLY A 624 -20.63 -26.86 -16.72
C GLY A 624 -19.22 -26.68 -16.14
N GLN A 625 -19.13 -26.00 -14.99
CA GLN A 625 -17.86 -25.66 -14.32
C GLN A 625 -17.74 -26.24 -12.91
N ALA A 626 -16.51 -26.53 -12.49
CA ALA A 626 -16.17 -26.92 -11.13
C ALA A 626 -15.10 -26.02 -10.51
N GLU A 627 -15.40 -25.44 -9.36
CA GLU A 627 -14.45 -24.69 -8.53
C GLU A 627 -13.65 -25.66 -7.66
N TYR A 628 -12.33 -25.73 -7.86
CA TYR A 628 -11.41 -26.42 -6.96
C TYR A 628 -10.95 -25.42 -5.89
N TYR A 629 -11.33 -25.67 -4.63
CA TYR A 629 -11.09 -24.75 -3.51
C TYR A 629 -10.11 -25.33 -2.50
N ARG A 630 -9.49 -24.47 -1.70
CA ARG A 630 -8.57 -24.84 -0.63
C ARG A 630 -8.81 -24.05 0.64
N ILE A 631 -8.83 -24.74 1.77
CA ILE A 631 -8.97 -24.19 3.12
C ILE A 631 -7.60 -24.34 3.82
N PRO A 632 -6.92 -23.24 4.17
CA PRO A 632 -5.69 -23.29 4.94
C PRO A 632 -5.97 -23.66 6.40
N LEU A 633 -5.20 -24.61 6.94
CA LEU A 633 -5.36 -25.07 8.33
C LEU A 633 -4.38 -24.40 9.29
N ALA A 634 -3.27 -23.89 8.77
CA ALA A 634 -2.20 -23.19 9.49
C ALA A 634 -1.92 -21.81 8.85
N PRO A 635 -1.37 -20.84 9.62
CA PRO A 635 -0.89 -19.58 9.06
C PRO A 635 0.24 -19.82 8.04
N PRO A 636 0.44 -18.90 7.08
CA PRO A 636 1.52 -19.00 6.09
C PRO A 636 2.89 -19.14 6.79
N CYS A 637 3.69 -20.09 6.32
CA CYS A 637 4.99 -20.44 6.90
C CYS A 637 6.08 -20.16 5.87
N PRO A 638 7.12 -19.37 6.21
CA PRO A 638 8.14 -18.97 5.25
C PRO A 638 8.98 -20.15 4.75
N PRO A 639 9.62 -20.04 3.57
CA PRO A 639 10.48 -21.07 3.01
C PRO A 639 11.66 -21.30 3.92
N LYS A 640 12.05 -22.57 4.06
CA LYS A 640 13.27 -22.94 4.79
C LYS A 640 14.45 -22.92 3.83
N LYS A 641 15.28 -21.88 4.01
CA LYS A 641 16.70 -21.69 3.61
C LYS A 641 16.91 -20.59 2.58
N HIS A 642 17.54 -19.51 3.03
CA HIS A 642 18.29 -18.62 2.14
C HIS A 642 19.79 -18.93 2.25
N ARG A 643 20.50 -18.67 1.15
CA ARG A 643 21.97 -18.65 1.10
C ARG A 643 22.48 -17.68 2.17
N ARG A 644 23.61 -17.97 2.83
CA ARG A 644 24.21 -17.04 3.82
C ARG A 644 24.75 -15.80 3.11
N VAL A 645 23.88 -14.81 2.88
CA VAL A 645 24.26 -13.46 2.50
C VAL A 645 24.25 -12.61 3.76
N TYR A 646 25.33 -11.86 4.00
CA TYR A 646 25.39 -10.91 5.10
C TYR A 646 24.93 -9.54 4.60
N ASP A 647 23.96 -8.94 5.30
CA ASP A 647 23.33 -7.70 4.86
C ASP A 647 23.70 -6.53 5.78
N LEU A 648 24.51 -5.61 5.25
CA LEU A 648 24.80 -4.31 5.86
C LEU A 648 24.11 -3.17 5.10
N ALA A 649 23.17 -3.43 4.20
CA ALA A 649 22.58 -2.39 3.35
C ALA A 649 21.10 -2.14 3.70
N SER A 650 20.36 -3.21 3.96
CA SER A 650 18.89 -3.17 3.98
C SER A 650 18.31 -2.76 5.32
N GLY A 651 19.11 -2.56 6.38
CA GLY A 651 18.62 -2.39 7.75
C GLY A 651 17.61 -1.27 7.97
N ILE A 652 17.57 -0.25 7.11
CA ILE A 652 16.50 0.78 7.14
C ILE A 652 15.16 0.17 6.72
N GLN A 653 15.10 -0.54 5.58
CA GLN A 653 13.87 -1.10 5.02
C GLN A 653 13.52 -2.51 5.56
N ALA A 654 14.52 -3.21 6.08
CA ALA A 654 14.47 -4.54 6.69
C ALA A 654 15.25 -4.51 8.03
N PRO A 655 14.66 -3.94 9.10
CA PRO A 655 15.36 -3.71 10.36
C PRO A 655 15.70 -4.98 11.15
N PHE A 656 15.28 -6.16 10.72
CA PHE A 656 15.61 -7.44 11.34
C PHE A 656 16.13 -8.41 10.27
N GLY A 657 17.06 -9.28 10.63
CA GLY A 657 17.64 -10.27 9.74
C GLY A 657 16.65 -11.39 9.41
N PRO A 658 16.54 -12.45 10.22
CA PRO A 658 15.45 -13.40 10.13
C PRO A 658 14.16 -12.82 10.72
N ARG A 659 12.99 -13.33 10.30
CA ARG A 659 11.70 -13.07 10.97
C ARG A 659 11.83 -13.40 12.46
N PRO A 660 11.67 -12.43 13.38
CA PRO A 660 11.71 -12.73 14.81
C PRO A 660 10.54 -13.63 15.21
N GLU A 661 10.78 -14.60 16.10
CA GLU A 661 9.80 -15.65 16.47
C GLU A 661 8.49 -15.07 17.01
N PHE A 662 8.53 -13.96 17.76
CA PHE A 662 7.30 -13.33 18.26
C PHE A 662 6.46 -12.71 17.11
N MET A 663 7.08 -12.31 16.00
CA MET A 663 6.35 -11.88 14.79
C MET A 663 5.77 -13.08 14.01
N ALA A 664 6.14 -14.32 14.35
CA ALA A 664 5.50 -15.52 13.85
C ALA A 664 4.02 -15.62 14.25
N SER A 665 3.66 -14.97 15.35
CA SER A 665 2.36 -15.09 16.03
C SER A 665 1.30 -14.09 15.57
N ARG A 666 1.60 -13.20 14.60
CA ARG A 666 0.63 -12.22 14.12
C ARG A 666 0.01 -12.69 12.81
N GLU A 667 -1.32 -12.63 12.74
CA GLU A 667 -2.10 -13.00 11.57
C GLU A 667 -2.08 -11.83 10.56
N LEU A 668 -1.73 -12.12 9.30
CA LEU A 668 -1.57 -11.11 8.23
C LEU A 668 -2.45 -11.36 6.99
N VAL A 669 -3.33 -12.36 7.02
CA VAL A 669 -4.21 -12.70 5.88
C VAL A 669 -5.10 -11.52 5.53
N GLY A 670 -5.76 -10.93 6.54
CA GLY A 670 -6.56 -9.71 6.36
C GLY A 670 -5.79 -8.59 5.64
N PRO A 671 -4.76 -7.97 6.27
CA PRO A 671 -4.06 -6.81 5.71
C PRO A 671 -3.26 -7.09 4.43
N THR A 672 -2.84 -8.33 4.20
CA THR A 672 -2.17 -8.71 2.94
C THR A 672 -3.19 -8.88 1.82
N ALA A 673 -4.30 -9.58 2.10
CA ALA A 673 -5.29 -9.92 1.09
C ALA A 673 -6.31 -8.80 0.81
N SER A 674 -6.45 -7.87 1.75
CA SER A 674 -7.36 -6.73 1.69
C SER A 674 -6.56 -5.45 1.86
N ARG A 675 -6.17 -4.84 0.74
CA ARG A 675 -5.40 -3.60 0.77
C ARG A 675 -6.28 -2.42 1.18
N LEU A 676 -6.12 -1.95 2.41
CA LEU A 676 -6.74 -0.73 2.91
C LEU A 676 -5.76 0.45 2.93
N ASN A 677 -6.31 1.65 2.73
CA ASN A 677 -5.58 2.89 2.93
C ASN A 677 -5.85 3.47 4.32
N LEU A 678 -4.79 3.97 4.98
CA LEU A 678 -4.86 4.47 6.37
C LEU A 678 -5.68 5.77 6.52
N SER A 679 -5.87 6.53 5.44
CA SER A 679 -6.75 7.70 5.45
C SER A 679 -8.22 7.32 5.28
N ASN A 680 -8.55 6.33 4.45
CA ASN A 680 -9.97 6.06 4.14
C ASN A 680 -10.68 5.34 5.30
N TRP A 681 -9.97 4.46 6.01
CA TRP A 681 -10.54 3.61 7.07
C TRP A 681 -9.62 3.51 8.27
N ALA A 682 -10.22 3.21 9.41
CA ALA A 682 -9.50 2.79 10.60
C ALA A 682 -9.66 1.29 10.78
N THR A 683 -8.60 0.64 11.24
CA THR A 683 -8.60 -0.75 11.70
C THR A 683 -8.11 -0.81 13.13
N LEU A 684 -8.29 -1.94 13.81
CA LEU A 684 -7.75 -2.12 15.17
C LEU A 684 -6.24 -1.93 15.20
N ASP A 685 -5.54 -2.42 14.18
CA ASP A 685 -4.09 -2.31 14.07
C ASP A 685 -3.64 -0.85 13.93
N MET A 686 -4.42 0.00 13.27
CA MET A 686 -4.15 1.44 13.17
C MET A 686 -4.27 2.12 14.54
N VAL A 687 -5.30 1.78 15.31
CA VAL A 687 -5.45 2.28 16.69
C VAL A 687 -4.24 1.88 17.52
N HIS A 688 -3.84 0.60 17.47
CA HIS A 688 -2.70 0.10 18.22
C HIS A 688 -1.39 0.80 17.84
N TYR A 689 -1.16 0.96 16.55
CA TYR A 689 0.04 1.61 16.04
C TYR A 689 0.15 3.07 16.49
N LEU A 690 -0.94 3.85 16.36
CA LEU A 690 -0.93 5.25 16.76
C LEU A 690 -0.82 5.43 18.28
N GLU A 691 -1.43 4.55 19.08
CA GLU A 691 -1.22 4.53 20.53
C GLU A 691 0.25 4.27 20.88
N HIS A 692 0.91 3.36 20.15
CA HIS A 692 2.32 3.07 20.34
C HIS A 692 3.19 4.28 19.99
N LEU A 693 2.99 4.87 18.81
CA LEU A 693 3.72 6.09 18.40
C LEU A 693 3.51 7.23 19.40
N ARG A 694 2.30 7.41 19.94
CA ARG A 694 2.02 8.43 20.97
C ARG A 694 2.91 8.25 22.21
N ALA A 695 3.14 7.01 22.62
CA ALA A 695 3.96 6.69 23.79
C ALA A 695 5.46 6.95 23.57
N ILE A 696 5.89 7.06 22.31
CA ILE A 696 7.29 7.30 21.92
C ILE A 696 7.43 8.52 21.03
N LEU A 697 6.60 9.57 21.16
CA LEU A 697 6.71 10.75 20.30
C LEU A 697 8.10 11.41 20.38
N PRO A 698 8.67 11.88 19.25
CA PRO A 698 9.85 12.74 19.29
C PRO A 698 9.55 14.00 20.12
N ARG A 699 10.48 14.36 21.01
CA ARG A 699 10.31 15.54 21.86
C ARG A 699 10.12 16.82 21.03
N GLY A 700 9.28 17.73 21.51
CA GLY A 700 8.94 18.96 20.82
C GLY A 700 7.79 18.83 19.82
N THR A 701 7.33 17.62 19.52
CA THR A 701 6.19 17.37 18.63
C THR A 701 4.95 16.93 19.42
N GLY A 702 3.76 17.04 18.81
CA GLY A 702 2.49 16.64 19.44
C GLY A 702 1.47 16.03 18.49
N HIS A 703 1.69 16.17 17.18
CA HIS A 703 0.79 15.69 16.13
C HIS A 703 1.55 14.88 15.09
N LEU A 704 0.79 14.16 14.27
CA LEU A 704 1.28 13.17 13.32
C LEU A 704 0.46 13.21 12.03
N TYR A 705 1.15 13.16 10.89
CA TYR A 705 0.58 12.71 9.62
C TYR A 705 1.24 11.43 9.16
N THR A 706 0.48 10.57 8.47
CA THR A 706 1.04 9.47 7.69
C THR A 706 1.21 9.86 6.23
N THR A 707 2.19 9.27 5.56
CA THR A 707 2.39 9.34 4.11
C THR A 707 2.71 7.98 3.55
N THR A 708 2.82 7.89 2.24
CA THR A 708 3.07 6.65 1.52
C THR A 708 4.54 6.42 1.23
N SER A 709 5.33 7.48 1.09
CA SER A 709 6.73 7.40 0.71
C SER A 709 7.56 8.47 1.41
N GLN A 710 8.87 8.33 1.30
CA GLN A 710 9.84 9.33 1.77
C GLN A 710 9.64 10.68 1.05
N ASP A 711 9.38 10.67 -0.26
CA ASP A 711 9.12 11.87 -1.04
C ASP A 711 7.86 12.62 -0.58
N GLU A 712 6.77 11.88 -0.34
CA GLU A 712 5.51 12.49 0.11
C GLU A 712 5.63 13.11 1.51
N LEU A 713 6.57 12.66 2.35
CA LEU A 713 6.89 13.34 3.62
C LEU A 713 7.29 14.79 3.40
N VAL A 714 8.17 15.02 2.42
CA VAL A 714 8.70 16.34 2.11
C VAL A 714 7.58 17.22 1.56
N ASP A 715 6.87 16.76 0.54
CA ASP A 715 5.76 17.49 -0.07
C ASP A 715 4.69 17.87 0.96
N LYS A 716 4.22 16.90 1.76
CA LYS A 716 3.16 17.16 2.75
C LYS A 716 3.65 18.08 3.87
N THR A 717 4.89 17.94 4.34
CA THR A 717 5.49 18.84 5.33
C THR A 717 5.54 20.28 4.82
N LEU A 718 6.05 20.47 3.61
CA LEU A 718 6.13 21.79 2.99
C LEU A 718 4.75 22.43 2.83
N ARG A 719 3.72 21.64 2.52
CA ARG A 719 2.34 22.16 2.48
C ARG A 719 1.87 22.63 3.87
N CYS A 720 2.13 21.87 4.93
CA CYS A 720 1.83 22.30 6.31
C CYS A 720 2.51 23.63 6.63
N LEU A 721 3.82 23.71 6.41
CA LEU A 721 4.62 24.90 6.72
C LEU A 721 4.18 26.10 5.87
N LYS A 722 4.00 25.91 4.57
CA LYS A 722 3.57 26.99 3.66
C LYS A 722 2.19 27.50 4.04
N MET A 723 1.21 26.64 4.34
CA MET A 723 -0.14 27.09 4.75
C MET A 723 -0.12 28.03 5.97
N SER A 724 0.86 27.88 6.86
CA SER A 724 1.01 28.74 8.05
C SER A 724 1.90 29.97 7.82
N ARG A 725 2.76 29.97 6.79
CA ARG A 725 3.74 31.04 6.53
C ARG A 725 3.39 31.95 5.37
N ASP A 726 2.65 31.44 4.40
CA ASP A 726 2.40 32.13 3.14
C ASP A 726 1.50 33.34 3.38
N THR A 727 1.99 34.52 3.01
CA THR A 727 1.22 35.77 3.05
C THR A 727 1.22 36.41 1.65
N PRO A 728 0.15 37.13 1.26
CA PRO A 728 0.13 37.84 -0.02
C PRO A 728 1.28 38.82 -0.20
N GLU A 729 1.75 39.45 0.88
CA GLU A 729 2.80 40.47 0.87
C GLU A 729 4.21 39.86 0.82
N GLN A 730 4.39 38.66 1.38
CA GLN A 730 5.65 37.93 1.37
C GLN A 730 5.40 36.41 1.21
N PRO A 731 5.37 35.90 -0.03
CA PRO A 731 5.08 34.50 -0.29
C PRO A 731 6.25 33.60 0.10
N ALA A 732 5.96 32.54 0.85
CA ALA A 732 6.94 31.54 1.25
C ALA A 732 7.20 30.57 0.09
N THR A 733 8.39 30.61 -0.50
CA THR A 733 8.71 29.93 -1.77
C THR A 733 10.07 29.23 -1.78
N VAL A 734 10.86 29.37 -0.72
CA VAL A 734 12.22 28.83 -0.66
C VAL A 734 12.34 27.84 0.49
N CYS A 735 12.91 26.66 0.22
CA CYS A 735 13.34 25.75 1.27
C CYS A 735 14.86 25.79 1.37
N VAL A 736 15.42 25.49 2.54
CA VAL A 736 16.88 25.46 2.74
C VAL A 736 17.28 24.04 3.09
N GLY A 737 18.14 23.44 2.27
CA GLY A 737 18.75 22.13 2.51
C GLY A 737 20.22 22.24 2.92
N PHE A 738 20.94 21.11 2.92
CA PHE A 738 22.37 21.05 3.22
C PHE A 738 23.12 20.24 2.17
N GLU A 739 24.39 20.58 1.95
CA GLU A 739 25.32 19.77 1.18
C GLU A 739 25.46 18.36 1.78
N GLY A 740 25.43 17.35 0.92
CA GLY A 740 25.39 15.93 1.27
C GLY A 740 24.05 15.46 1.85
N GLY A 741 23.01 16.29 1.81
CA GLY A 741 21.67 15.97 2.30
C GLY A 741 20.85 15.10 1.33
N PHE A 742 19.95 14.28 1.84
CA PHE A 742 19.04 13.46 1.06
C PHE A 742 17.68 13.31 1.77
N VAL A 743 16.60 13.72 1.10
CA VAL A 743 15.24 13.66 1.67
C VAL A 743 14.23 12.95 0.78
N GLY A 744 14.65 12.46 -0.38
CA GLY A 744 13.82 11.69 -1.30
C GLY A 744 14.36 11.75 -2.73
N HIS A 745 13.71 11.05 -3.64
CA HIS A 745 14.30 10.71 -4.94
C HIS A 745 13.42 11.02 -6.15
N ASN A 746 12.10 11.03 -5.98
CA ASN A 746 11.12 11.10 -7.05
C ASN A 746 10.54 12.50 -7.24
N THR A 747 9.96 13.09 -6.19
CA THR A 747 9.19 14.33 -6.33
C THR A 747 10.12 15.52 -6.54
N ALA A 748 9.62 16.52 -7.23
CA ALA A 748 10.32 17.77 -7.51
C ALA A 748 10.85 18.41 -6.23
N ALA A 749 10.03 18.46 -5.18
CA ALA A 749 10.41 19.05 -3.89
C ALA A 749 11.53 18.24 -3.21
N ALA A 750 11.34 16.93 -3.06
CA ALA A 750 12.32 16.09 -2.38
C ALA A 750 13.68 16.06 -3.10
N ARG A 751 13.69 16.02 -4.44
CA ARG A 751 14.93 16.12 -5.23
C ARG A 751 15.61 17.47 -5.10
N SER A 752 14.85 18.56 -5.11
CA SER A 752 15.42 19.92 -5.04
C SER A 752 16.04 20.24 -3.68
N LEU A 753 15.53 19.62 -2.61
CA LEU A 753 16.11 19.69 -1.26
C LEU A 753 17.32 18.76 -1.08
N SER A 754 17.40 17.68 -1.86
CA SER A 754 18.48 16.72 -1.80
C SER A 754 19.72 17.22 -2.57
N ASP A 755 20.87 16.66 -2.24
CA ASP A 755 22.13 17.00 -2.91
C ASP A 755 22.14 16.44 -4.36
N PRO A 756 22.42 17.30 -5.37
CA PRO A 756 22.50 16.87 -6.77
C PRO A 756 23.54 15.76 -7.02
N GLU A 757 24.62 15.69 -6.24
CA GLU A 757 25.66 14.66 -6.40
C GLU A 757 25.13 13.24 -6.18
N GLY A 758 24.03 13.10 -5.42
CA GLY A 758 23.38 11.81 -5.21
C GLY A 758 22.66 11.25 -6.43
N PHE A 759 22.53 11.99 -7.53
CA PHE A 759 21.65 11.64 -8.63
C PHE A 759 22.41 11.36 -9.93
N ALA A 760 21.93 10.39 -10.71
CA ALA A 760 22.46 10.11 -12.04
C ALA A 760 22.19 11.27 -13.02
N ALA A 761 21.12 12.05 -12.79
CA ALA A 761 20.80 13.24 -13.56
C ALA A 761 20.49 14.44 -12.67
N GLY A 762 21.20 15.56 -12.89
CA GLY A 762 21.07 16.84 -12.17
C GLY A 762 19.81 17.63 -12.55
N LEU A 763 18.63 17.04 -12.36
CA LEU A 763 17.33 17.62 -12.74
C LEU A 763 16.58 18.18 -11.53
N GLY A 764 17.28 18.94 -10.69
CA GLY A 764 16.62 19.77 -9.68
C GLY A 764 15.52 20.60 -10.34
N VAL A 765 14.36 20.68 -9.69
CA VAL A 765 13.21 21.44 -10.20
C VAL A 765 13.27 22.85 -9.65
N TYR A 766 13.44 23.00 -8.34
CA TYR A 766 13.58 24.30 -7.68
C TYR A 766 15.05 24.60 -7.36
N ASP A 767 15.46 25.85 -7.58
CA ASP A 767 16.80 26.33 -7.23
C ASP A 767 16.85 26.78 -5.76
N TRP A 768 16.69 25.81 -4.86
CA TRP A 768 16.70 26.04 -3.43
C TRP A 768 18.13 26.04 -2.86
N PRO A 769 18.47 26.99 -1.96
CA PRO A 769 19.80 27.08 -1.39
C PRO A 769 20.14 25.85 -0.55
N ARG A 770 21.40 25.42 -0.66
CA ARG A 770 22.02 24.42 0.20
C ARG A 770 23.08 25.10 1.06
N LEU A 771 23.02 24.87 2.36
CA LEU A 771 24.02 25.33 3.31
C LEU A 771 25.16 24.32 3.39
N PRO A 772 26.40 24.77 3.65
CA PRO A 772 27.47 23.85 3.97
C PRO A 772 27.13 23.10 5.26
N HIS A 773 27.34 21.79 5.27
CA HIS A 773 27.05 20.98 6.46
C HIS A 773 27.99 21.36 7.62
N PRO A 774 27.51 21.47 8.87
CA PRO A 774 28.33 21.92 10.00
C PRO A 774 29.51 21.00 10.33
N GLU A 775 29.40 19.71 10.04
CA GLU A 775 30.53 18.76 10.17
C GLU A 775 31.63 18.96 9.10
N ALA A 776 31.32 19.65 8.00
CA ALA A 776 32.26 19.92 6.92
C ALA A 776 32.86 21.34 7.04
N ALA A 777 32.02 22.35 7.32
CA ALA A 777 32.43 23.75 7.35
C ALA A 777 32.56 24.37 8.75
N GLY A 778 32.09 23.68 9.79
CA GLY A 778 31.99 24.21 11.15
C GLY A 778 30.66 24.93 11.42
N VAL A 779 30.26 24.97 12.70
CA VAL A 779 28.96 25.51 13.15
C VAL A 779 28.80 26.98 12.77
N GLU A 780 29.83 27.79 13.03
CA GLU A 780 29.78 29.24 12.76
C GLU A 780 29.58 29.55 11.28
N ALA A 781 30.31 28.85 10.39
CA ALA A 781 30.20 29.04 8.94
C ALA A 781 28.81 28.64 8.42
N THR A 782 28.26 27.52 8.90
CA THR A 782 26.90 27.09 8.55
C THR A 782 25.85 28.09 9.01
N VAL A 783 25.94 28.59 10.25
CA VAL A 783 24.99 29.60 10.77
C VAL A 783 25.13 30.92 10.01
N ALA A 784 26.35 31.36 9.71
CA ALA A 784 26.60 32.55 8.89
C ALA A 784 26.00 32.41 7.49
N ALA A 785 26.11 31.22 6.87
CA ALA A 785 25.48 30.95 5.59
C ALA A 785 23.95 31.02 5.67
N LEU A 786 23.34 30.49 6.74
CA LEU A 786 21.90 30.62 6.97
C LEU A 786 21.48 32.09 7.13
N GLU A 787 22.17 32.85 7.97
CA GLU A 787 21.90 34.28 8.19
C GLU A 787 22.05 35.07 6.88
N ALA A 788 23.04 34.76 6.04
CA ALA A 788 23.18 35.36 4.72
C ALA A 788 22.02 35.02 3.77
N GLN A 789 21.49 33.79 3.82
CA GLN A 789 20.27 33.45 3.07
C GLN A 789 19.05 34.21 3.59
N VAL A 790 18.93 34.38 4.91
CA VAL A 790 17.84 35.16 5.52
C VAL A 790 17.92 36.63 5.12
N GLU A 791 19.12 37.23 5.14
CA GLU A 791 19.34 38.61 4.71
C GLU A 791 19.01 38.80 3.22
N ARG A 792 19.42 37.84 2.38
CA ARG A 792 19.22 37.89 0.93
C ARG A 792 17.76 37.69 0.52
N LEU A 793 17.06 36.74 1.14
CA LEU A 793 15.71 36.31 0.73
C LEU A 793 14.60 36.96 1.57
N GLY A 794 14.91 37.40 2.78
CA GLY A 794 13.94 37.69 3.82
C GLY A 794 13.40 36.41 4.48
N ALA A 795 13.28 36.43 5.82
CA ALA A 795 12.84 35.28 6.59
C ALA A 795 11.45 34.74 6.18
N GLY A 796 10.51 35.61 5.80
CA GLY A 796 9.17 35.22 5.37
C GLY A 796 9.14 34.45 4.05
N ALA A 797 10.15 34.60 3.19
CA ALA A 797 10.24 33.84 1.94
C ALA A 797 10.67 32.38 2.16
N ILE A 798 11.30 32.07 3.31
CA ILE A 798 11.79 30.73 3.64
C ILE A 798 10.67 29.92 4.29
N ILE A 799 10.29 28.81 3.66
CA ILE A 799 9.28 27.85 4.14
C ILE A 799 9.81 27.10 5.36
N GLY A 800 11.07 26.64 5.32
CA GLY A 800 11.71 25.92 6.40
C GLY A 800 13.15 25.49 6.08
N VAL A 801 13.89 25.13 7.12
CA VAL A 801 15.25 24.59 7.04
C VAL A 801 15.18 23.08 7.31
N PHE A 802 15.66 22.27 6.36
CA PHE A 802 15.61 20.81 6.41
C PHE A 802 17.01 20.26 6.66
N VAL A 803 17.21 19.58 7.78
CA VAL A 803 18.49 18.99 8.15
C VAL A 803 18.31 17.52 8.52
N GLU A 804 19.16 16.65 8.00
CA GLU A 804 19.24 15.28 8.48
C GLU A 804 20.03 15.24 9.80
N LEU A 805 19.56 14.50 10.79
CA LEU A 805 20.34 14.28 12.02
C LEU A 805 21.60 13.47 11.70
N VAL A 806 21.43 12.46 10.85
CA VAL A 806 22.52 11.76 10.18
C VAL A 806 22.15 11.63 8.71
N GLY A 807 23.02 12.13 7.84
CA GLY A 807 22.84 12.09 6.39
C GLY A 807 22.69 10.64 5.90
N GLN A 808 21.56 10.32 5.28
CA GLN A 808 21.30 8.98 4.77
C GLN A 808 22.33 8.61 3.68
N ARG A 809 22.73 9.54 2.82
CA ARG A 809 23.71 9.25 1.76
C ARG A 809 25.14 9.64 2.11
N SER A 810 25.33 10.71 2.86
CA SER A 810 26.66 11.23 3.22
C SER A 810 27.20 10.64 4.53
N GLY A 811 26.31 10.20 5.43
CA GLY A 811 26.63 9.84 6.81
C GLY A 811 27.10 11.01 7.67
N ARG A 812 26.96 12.25 7.20
CA ARG A 812 27.33 13.42 8.00
C ARG A 812 26.41 13.52 9.22
N VAL A 813 26.96 13.84 10.39
CA VAL A 813 26.28 13.85 11.69
C VAL A 813 26.10 15.27 12.18
N LEU A 814 24.87 15.62 12.54
CA LEU A 814 24.56 16.89 13.19
C LEU A 814 24.94 16.82 14.67
N SER A 815 25.99 17.54 15.07
CA SER A 815 26.41 17.60 16.48
C SER A 815 25.38 18.32 17.36
N GLY A 816 25.40 18.06 18.67
CA GLY A 816 24.51 18.75 19.63
C GLY A 816 24.70 20.27 19.63
N GLU A 817 25.93 20.74 19.47
CA GLU A 817 26.26 22.17 19.34
C GLU A 817 25.65 22.75 18.06
N ALA A 818 25.85 22.09 16.93
CA ALA A 818 25.29 22.52 15.64
C ALA A 818 23.76 22.56 15.66
N ALA A 819 23.13 21.55 16.25
CA ALA A 819 21.68 21.47 16.39
C ALA A 819 21.11 22.65 17.20
N LEU A 820 21.74 22.98 18.34
CA LEU A 820 21.32 24.13 19.16
C LEU A 820 21.55 25.46 18.45
N ALA A 821 22.67 25.62 17.75
CA ALA A 821 22.99 26.84 17.00
C ALA A 821 22.00 27.07 15.85
N LEU A 822 21.72 26.03 15.05
CA LEU A 822 20.72 26.08 13.98
C LEU A 822 19.32 26.39 14.53
N GLN A 823 18.92 25.73 15.62
CA GLN A 823 17.65 26.03 16.29
C GLN A 823 17.58 27.50 16.73
N GLY A 824 18.66 28.02 17.31
CA GLY A 824 18.75 29.42 17.74
C GLY A 824 18.57 30.39 16.56
N ALA A 825 19.30 30.16 15.46
CA ALA A 825 19.21 30.97 14.25
C ALA A 825 17.82 30.90 13.60
N CYS A 826 17.23 29.71 13.50
CA CYS A 826 15.87 29.53 12.98
C CYS A 826 14.82 30.26 13.84
N ARG A 827 14.89 30.11 15.17
CA ARG A 827 13.97 30.76 16.11
C ARG A 827 14.07 32.28 16.08
N LYS A 828 15.28 32.84 15.97
CA LYS A 828 15.53 34.29 15.84
C LYS A 828 14.71 34.91 14.70
N HIS A 829 14.53 34.16 13.61
CA HIS A 829 13.82 34.60 12.40
C HIS A 829 12.43 33.99 12.24
N GLY A 830 11.96 33.23 13.22
CA GLY A 830 10.67 32.54 13.17
C GLY A 830 10.58 31.52 12.03
N ILE A 831 11.68 30.91 11.60
CA ILE A 831 11.74 29.90 10.54
C ILE A 831 11.62 28.50 11.18
N PRO A 832 10.76 27.59 10.69
CA PRO A 832 10.66 26.24 11.24
C PRO A 832 11.90 25.40 10.87
N LEU A 833 12.39 24.65 11.86
CA LEU A 833 13.44 23.66 11.69
C LEU A 833 12.84 22.27 11.55
N VAL A 834 13.08 21.63 10.40
CA VAL A 834 12.66 20.27 10.07
C VAL A 834 13.87 19.34 10.20
N VAL A 835 13.74 18.32 11.03
CA VAL A 835 14.75 17.28 11.20
C VAL A 835 14.32 16.01 10.49
N VAL A 836 15.23 15.38 9.76
CA VAL A 836 15.01 14.09 9.09
C VAL A 836 15.79 13.00 9.81
N GLU A 837 15.07 11.96 10.25
CA GLU A 837 15.60 10.88 11.10
C GLU A 837 15.45 9.48 10.49
N THR A 838 15.35 9.38 9.16
CA THR A 838 15.29 8.09 8.47
C THR A 838 16.47 7.17 8.78
N ALA A 839 17.69 7.72 8.90
CA ALA A 839 18.90 6.94 9.18
C ALA A 839 19.01 6.44 10.62
N THR A 840 18.43 7.14 11.62
CA THR A 840 18.66 6.87 13.04
C THR A 840 17.41 6.50 13.85
N GLY A 841 16.22 6.73 13.31
CA GLY A 841 14.95 6.41 13.96
C GLY A 841 14.74 4.90 14.13
N GLY A 842 13.81 4.54 15.02
CA GLY A 842 13.50 3.14 15.32
C GLY A 842 14.59 2.44 16.14
N TYR A 843 15.12 3.12 17.17
CA TYR A 843 16.12 2.63 18.13
C TYR A 843 17.55 2.43 17.61
N ARG A 844 17.84 2.75 16.35
CA ARG A 844 19.13 2.46 15.73
C ARG A 844 20.33 3.17 16.36
N SER A 845 20.11 4.33 16.99
CA SER A 845 21.15 5.09 17.67
C SER A 845 21.64 4.44 18.97
N GLY A 846 20.84 3.57 19.59
CA GLY A 846 21.07 3.05 20.94
C GLY A 846 20.72 4.04 22.07
N ALA A 847 20.29 5.27 21.76
CA ALA A 847 20.04 6.32 22.74
C ALA A 847 18.56 6.55 23.10
N GLY A 848 17.64 5.82 22.47
CA GLY A 848 16.19 6.01 22.60
C GLY A 848 15.47 5.57 21.32
N ALA A 849 14.17 5.87 21.19
CA ALA A 849 13.43 5.55 19.97
C ALA A 849 13.93 6.35 18.77
N TRP A 850 14.46 7.55 19.03
CA TRP A 850 14.91 8.51 18.02
C TRP A 850 16.40 8.85 18.21
N GLY A 851 17.07 9.20 17.12
CA GLY A 851 18.42 9.78 17.18
C GLY A 851 18.43 11.11 17.94
N LEU A 852 17.32 11.85 17.89
CA LEU A 852 17.10 13.06 18.69
C LEU A 852 17.35 12.82 20.19
N ASP A 853 17.05 11.63 20.73
CA ASP A 853 17.24 11.31 22.15
C ASP A 853 18.71 11.41 22.61
N ALA A 854 19.67 11.32 21.69
CA ALA A 854 21.09 11.54 21.96
C ALA A 854 21.52 13.03 22.01
N LEU A 855 20.73 13.94 21.43
CA LEU A 855 21.04 15.37 21.38
C LEU A 855 20.66 16.08 22.70
N PRO A 856 21.20 17.29 22.98
CA PRO A 856 20.86 18.06 24.17
C PRO A 856 19.35 18.24 24.35
N LYS A 857 18.86 18.13 25.61
CA LYS A 857 17.43 18.24 25.93
C LYS A 857 16.78 19.56 25.51
N ALA A 858 17.58 20.63 25.41
CA ALA A 858 17.12 21.94 24.95
C ALA A 858 16.82 22.01 23.44
N PHE A 859 17.31 21.04 22.66
CA PHE A 859 17.01 20.92 21.24
C PHE A 859 15.64 20.25 21.05
N THR A 860 14.74 20.98 20.40
CA THR A 860 13.32 20.70 20.19
C THR A 860 12.95 21.21 18.78
N PRO A 861 13.06 20.36 17.75
CA PRO A 861 12.72 20.73 16.39
C PRO A 861 11.21 20.94 16.23
N ASN A 862 10.80 21.64 15.17
CA ASN A 862 9.39 21.89 14.88
C ASN A 862 8.72 20.70 14.19
N VAL A 863 9.49 19.98 13.37
CA VAL A 863 9.05 18.82 12.60
C VAL A 863 10.13 17.74 12.64
N VAL A 864 9.72 16.48 12.78
CA VAL A 864 10.58 15.29 12.60
C VAL A 864 9.98 14.40 11.50
N LEU A 865 10.76 14.13 10.45
CA LEU A 865 10.39 13.23 9.37
C LEU A 865 11.05 11.87 9.57
N TRP A 866 10.25 10.81 9.43
CA TRP A 866 10.73 9.44 9.53
C TRP A 866 10.10 8.56 8.45
N TYR A 867 10.95 7.79 7.76
CA TYR A 867 10.52 6.78 6.79
C TYR A 867 11.10 5.41 7.17
N PRO A 868 10.30 4.51 7.78
CA PRO A 868 10.74 3.16 8.16
C PRO A 868 10.79 2.13 7.02
N GLY A 869 10.53 2.56 5.77
CA GLY A 869 10.45 1.67 4.61
C GLY A 869 9.04 1.13 4.32
N GLY A 870 8.86 0.60 3.11
CA GLY A 870 7.56 0.12 2.62
C GLY A 870 6.68 1.23 2.06
N GLN A 871 5.37 1.17 2.33
CA GLN A 871 4.43 2.23 1.96
C GLN A 871 3.94 2.96 3.21
N LEU A 872 4.87 3.54 3.98
CA LEU A 872 4.53 4.25 5.21
C LEU A 872 5.63 5.23 5.61
N GLY A 873 5.27 6.50 5.76
CA GLY A 873 6.09 7.54 6.40
C GLY A 873 5.33 8.27 7.49
N GLN A 874 6.06 8.95 8.38
CA GLN A 874 5.56 9.71 9.52
C GLN A 874 6.11 11.14 9.52
N ILE A 875 5.21 12.11 9.66
CA ILE A 875 5.54 13.52 9.92
C ILE A 875 5.09 13.83 11.34
N PHE A 876 6.04 13.89 12.27
CA PHE A 876 5.77 14.38 13.63
C PHE A 876 5.93 15.89 13.64
N ILE A 877 4.94 16.62 14.14
CA ILE A 877 4.88 18.08 14.01
C ILE A 877 4.35 18.71 15.29
N ASP A 878 4.87 19.89 15.62
CA ASP A 878 4.37 20.69 16.74
C ASP A 878 3.04 21.38 16.41
N SER A 879 2.34 21.88 17.43
CA SER A 879 1.01 22.49 17.28
C SER A 879 1.00 23.82 16.51
N THR A 880 2.14 24.49 16.38
CA THR A 880 2.28 25.77 15.65
C THR A 880 2.09 25.57 14.15
N TRP A 881 2.60 24.46 13.64
CA TRP A 881 2.63 24.15 12.20
C TRP A 881 1.63 23.08 11.79
N TRP A 882 0.85 22.60 12.74
CA TRP A 882 -0.19 21.59 12.54
C TRP A 882 -1.40 22.16 11.79
N VAL A 883 -1.89 21.40 10.81
CA VAL A 883 -3.14 21.69 10.09
C VAL A 883 -4.17 20.61 10.44
N GLY A 884 -5.00 20.90 11.44
CA GLY A 884 -5.99 19.95 11.97
C GLY A 884 -7.20 19.67 11.08
N THR A 885 -7.41 20.42 9.98
CA THR A 885 -8.52 20.16 9.04
C THR A 885 -8.14 19.11 7.99
N PRO A 886 -8.69 17.88 8.04
CA PRO A 886 -8.12 16.73 7.33
C PRO A 886 -8.21 16.80 5.80
N LEU A 887 -9.33 17.30 5.26
CA LEU A 887 -9.63 17.29 3.81
C LEU A 887 -8.65 18.11 2.96
N ARG A 888 -7.80 18.91 3.60
CA ARG A 888 -6.83 19.78 2.95
C ARG A 888 -5.49 19.08 2.69
N LEU A 889 -5.07 18.15 3.55
CA LEU A 889 -3.74 17.52 3.44
C LEU A 889 -3.77 16.01 3.15
N ILE A 890 -4.89 15.35 3.39
CA ILE A 890 -5.03 13.91 3.15
C ILE A 890 -4.88 13.60 1.65
N SER A 891 -4.03 12.64 1.30
CA SER A 891 -3.97 12.07 -0.05
C SER A 891 -5.11 11.06 -0.24
N THR A 892 -5.45 10.70 -1.47
CA THR A 892 -6.29 9.50 -1.68
C THR A 892 -5.58 8.23 -1.22
N TRP A 893 -4.26 8.34 -0.97
CA TRP A 893 -3.42 7.26 -0.53
C TRP A 893 -2.37 7.74 0.51
N ASP A 894 -2.55 7.45 1.81
CA ASP A 894 -1.62 7.77 2.92
C ASP A 894 -1.08 6.49 3.59
N GLY A 895 -0.32 5.71 2.82
CA GLY A 895 0.31 4.47 3.28
C GLY A 895 -0.61 3.25 3.33
N ASP A 896 -0.06 2.10 3.76
CA ASP A 896 -0.76 0.82 3.78
C ASP A 896 -0.71 0.08 5.13
N GLU A 897 -1.77 -0.68 5.40
CA GLU A 897 -1.94 -1.39 6.68
C GLU A 897 -0.85 -2.43 6.94
N LEU A 898 -0.36 -3.11 5.90
CA LEU A 898 0.71 -4.10 6.04
C LEU A 898 2.03 -3.47 6.51
N SER A 899 2.47 -2.35 5.90
CA SER A 899 3.70 -1.68 6.35
C SER A 899 3.54 -1.11 7.75
N MET A 900 2.33 -0.66 8.13
CA MET A 900 2.02 -0.19 9.48
C MET A 900 2.11 -1.30 10.52
N ILE A 901 1.47 -2.44 10.28
CA ILE A 901 1.53 -3.61 11.16
C ILE A 901 2.96 -4.10 11.34
N ARG A 902 3.73 -4.16 10.24
CA ARG A 902 5.15 -4.53 10.26
C ARG A 902 5.96 -3.55 11.10
N THR A 903 5.86 -2.25 10.81
CA THR A 903 6.56 -1.20 11.57
C THR A 903 6.19 -1.21 13.05
N HIS A 904 4.92 -1.46 13.38
CA HIS A 904 4.48 -1.59 14.77
C HIS A 904 5.20 -2.73 15.48
N GLU A 905 5.23 -3.94 14.91
CA GLU A 905 5.94 -5.06 15.53
C GLU A 905 7.47 -4.85 15.57
N HIS A 906 8.03 -4.16 14.57
CA HIS A 906 9.44 -3.79 14.55
C HIS A 906 9.81 -2.89 15.71
N LEU A 907 9.03 -1.85 15.99
CA LEU A 907 9.26 -0.95 17.12
C LEU A 907 9.17 -1.71 18.46
N ARG A 908 8.18 -2.59 18.60
CA ARG A 908 7.97 -3.47 19.77
C ARG A 908 9.12 -4.44 20.02
N ALA A 909 9.76 -4.95 18.96
CA ALA A 909 11.00 -5.72 19.11
C ALA A 909 12.18 -4.84 19.49
N ALA A 910 12.37 -3.77 18.72
CA ALA A 910 13.58 -2.96 18.72
C ALA A 910 13.84 -2.39 20.11
N HIS A 911 12.80 -1.93 20.81
CA HIS A 911 12.93 -1.38 22.15
C HIS A 911 13.35 -2.39 23.24
N ARG A 912 13.45 -3.69 22.90
CA ARG A 912 13.86 -4.78 23.80
C ARG A 912 15.27 -5.27 23.53
N LEU A 913 15.93 -4.76 22.49
CA LEU A 913 17.28 -5.18 22.11
C LEU A 913 18.34 -4.38 22.86
N ASP A 914 19.42 -5.07 23.22
CA ASP A 914 20.68 -4.44 23.59
C ASP A 914 21.56 -4.33 22.35
N LEU A 915 21.68 -3.11 21.82
CA LEU A 915 22.41 -2.83 20.59
C LEU A 915 23.90 -2.53 20.84
N GLU A 916 24.30 -2.27 22.10
CA GLU A 916 25.65 -1.79 22.43
C GLU A 916 26.75 -2.73 21.92
N PRO A 917 26.70 -4.06 22.14
CA PRO A 917 27.76 -4.95 21.66
C PRO A 917 27.92 -4.97 20.13
N ALA A 918 26.82 -4.76 19.40
CA ALA A 918 26.81 -4.72 17.94
C ALA A 918 27.32 -3.38 17.42
N ILE A 919 26.95 -2.27 18.06
CA ILE A 919 27.45 -0.92 17.76
C ILE A 919 28.97 -0.89 17.92
N VAL A 920 29.50 -1.39 19.03
CA VAL A 920 30.96 -1.47 19.27
C VAL A 920 31.67 -2.29 18.18
N ALA A 921 31.11 -3.45 17.82
CA ALA A 921 31.69 -4.28 16.76
C ALA A 921 31.67 -3.59 15.38
N LEU A 922 30.62 -2.81 15.09
CA LEU A 922 30.50 -2.07 13.84
C LEU A 922 31.47 -0.88 13.82
N ASP A 923 31.68 -0.22 14.95
CA ASP A 923 32.68 0.85 15.10
C ASP A 923 34.10 0.34 14.86
N ASP A 924 34.47 -0.81 15.44
CA ASP A 924 35.76 -1.45 15.19
C ASP A 924 35.96 -1.75 13.69
N LEU A 925 34.96 -2.35 13.05
CA LEU A 925 34.99 -2.66 11.61
C LEU A 925 35.12 -1.40 10.76
N ALA A 926 34.37 -0.35 11.10
CA ALA A 926 34.41 0.94 10.43
C ALA A 926 35.82 1.56 10.45
N VAL A 927 36.47 1.59 11.61
CA VAL A 927 37.84 2.12 11.76
C VAL A 927 38.83 1.35 10.90
N GLU A 928 38.75 0.01 10.90
CA GLU A 928 39.61 -0.83 10.08
C GLU A 928 39.34 -0.65 8.58
N ALA A 929 38.07 -0.51 8.19
CA ALA A 929 37.68 -0.30 6.80
C ALA A 929 38.21 1.04 6.27
N ALA A 930 38.16 2.11 7.09
CA ALA A 930 38.76 3.40 6.73
C ALA A 930 40.29 3.30 6.58
N ALA A 931 40.96 2.57 7.48
CA ALA A 931 42.40 2.34 7.36
C ALA A 931 42.75 1.54 6.09
N ALA A 932 41.95 0.54 5.72
CA ALA A 932 42.13 -0.25 4.50
C ALA A 932 41.80 0.54 3.21
N ALA A 933 40.87 1.49 3.29
CA ALA A 933 40.52 2.37 2.18
C ALA A 933 41.65 3.35 1.82
N GLY A 934 42.55 3.67 2.75
CA GLY A 934 43.72 4.52 2.50
C GLY A 934 43.45 6.02 2.70
N GLU A 935 44.37 6.85 2.22
CA GLU A 935 44.31 8.31 2.42
C GLU A 935 43.04 8.93 1.79
N GLY A 936 42.41 9.85 2.52
CA GLY A 936 41.17 10.51 2.09
C GLY A 936 39.88 9.80 2.50
N ALA A 937 39.95 8.56 2.99
CA ALA A 937 38.77 7.85 3.47
C ALA A 937 38.20 8.49 4.75
N ARG A 938 36.87 8.61 4.82
CA ARG A 938 36.17 9.21 5.96
C ARG A 938 35.02 8.32 6.43
N MET A 939 34.97 8.10 7.75
CA MET A 939 33.82 7.48 8.41
C MET A 939 32.74 8.51 8.75
N GLY A 940 31.50 8.12 8.55
CA GLY A 940 30.30 8.85 9.01
C GLY A 940 29.30 7.94 9.73
N GLY A 941 28.23 8.54 10.24
CA GLY A 941 27.10 7.88 10.88
C GLY A 941 27.22 7.69 12.40
N VAL A 942 26.15 7.15 13.01
CA VAL A 942 26.04 6.88 14.45
C VAL A 942 25.24 5.60 14.74
N GLY A 943 25.46 4.95 15.89
CA GLY A 943 24.73 3.72 16.29
C GLY A 943 24.94 2.54 15.34
N LEU A 944 23.87 1.93 14.83
CA LEU A 944 23.94 0.89 13.78
C LEU A 944 23.78 1.46 12.36
N TYR A 945 24.14 2.73 12.15
CA TYR A 945 24.22 3.36 10.83
C TYR A 945 25.62 3.94 10.62
N ARG A 946 26.39 3.45 9.65
CA ARG A 946 27.72 3.98 9.30
C ARG A 946 27.81 4.25 7.81
N THR A 947 28.72 5.13 7.43
CA THR A 947 29.13 5.30 6.02
C THR A 947 30.64 5.33 5.91
N LEU A 948 31.17 4.95 4.75
CA LEU A 948 32.58 5.06 4.41
C LEU A 948 32.71 5.78 3.07
N SER A 949 33.14 7.04 3.09
CA SER A 949 33.56 7.76 1.89
C SER A 949 34.97 7.33 1.49
N LEU A 950 35.19 7.14 0.19
CA LEU A 950 36.46 6.75 -0.40
C LEU A 950 37.22 7.93 -1.01
N GLY A 951 37.05 9.14 -0.46
CA GLY A 951 37.85 10.31 -0.84
C GLY A 951 37.54 10.86 -2.24
N GLY A 952 36.28 10.77 -2.68
CA GLY A 952 35.85 11.25 -4.00
C GLY A 952 35.97 10.24 -5.15
N ASP A 953 36.45 9.02 -4.90
CA ASP A 953 36.64 7.98 -5.92
C ASP A 953 35.35 7.13 -6.13
N ALA A 954 34.47 7.62 -7.00
CA ALA A 954 33.19 6.98 -7.29
C ALA A 954 33.34 5.62 -8.03
N GLU A 955 34.36 5.47 -8.87
CA GLU A 955 34.59 4.20 -9.58
C GLU A 955 35.06 3.12 -8.62
N ARG A 956 35.98 3.47 -7.70
CA ARG A 956 36.40 2.56 -6.64
C ARG A 956 35.26 2.17 -5.73
N ALA A 957 34.37 3.10 -5.37
CA ALA A 957 33.19 2.78 -4.57
C ALA A 957 32.30 1.74 -5.27
N ARG A 958 32.01 1.92 -6.57
CA ARG A 958 31.26 0.93 -7.36
C ARG A 958 31.95 -0.43 -7.39
N ALA A 959 33.26 -0.45 -7.64
CA ALA A 959 34.05 -1.69 -7.68
C ALA A 959 34.07 -2.41 -6.33
N VAL A 960 34.17 -1.69 -5.21
CA VAL A 960 34.10 -2.27 -3.86
C VAL A 960 32.72 -2.89 -3.60
N VAL A 961 31.63 -2.24 -4.03
CA VAL A 961 30.28 -2.80 -3.89
C VAL A 961 30.15 -4.13 -4.65
N GLU A 962 30.62 -4.20 -5.90
CA GLU A 962 30.56 -5.44 -6.69
C GLU A 962 31.41 -6.55 -6.05
N ARG A 963 32.63 -6.25 -5.58
CA ARG A 963 33.46 -7.23 -4.87
C ARG A 963 32.85 -7.70 -3.55
N CYS A 964 32.20 -6.80 -2.80
CA CYS A 964 31.45 -7.18 -1.61
C CYS A 964 30.33 -8.17 -1.98
N ARG A 965 29.60 -7.88 -3.06
CA ARG A 965 28.52 -8.75 -3.57
C ARG A 965 29.04 -10.14 -3.93
N GLU A 966 30.16 -10.23 -4.65
CA GLU A 966 30.83 -11.49 -4.99
C GLU A 966 31.26 -12.27 -3.75
N ALA A 967 31.69 -11.56 -2.69
CA ALA A 967 32.04 -12.14 -1.40
C ALA A 967 30.82 -12.47 -0.50
N GLY A 968 29.59 -12.25 -0.97
CA GLY A 968 28.36 -12.54 -0.21
C GLY A 968 28.02 -11.51 0.87
N LEU A 969 28.52 -10.28 0.73
CA LEU A 969 28.23 -9.13 1.59
C LEU A 969 27.47 -8.05 0.81
N ARG A 970 26.31 -7.63 1.30
CA ARG A 970 25.58 -6.47 0.76
C ARG A 970 25.97 -5.22 1.52
N VAL A 971 26.34 -4.17 0.78
CA VAL A 971 26.60 -2.82 1.30
C VAL A 971 25.78 -1.82 0.49
N GLY A 972 25.21 -0.82 1.17
CA GLY A 972 24.41 0.20 0.52
C GLY A 972 25.28 1.21 -0.25
N ARG A 973 24.67 1.94 -1.19
CA ARG A 973 25.31 3.04 -1.91
C ARG A 973 24.79 4.38 -1.39
N GLY A 974 25.70 5.27 -1.01
CA GLY A 974 25.43 6.62 -0.53
C GLY A 974 25.58 7.65 -1.64
N LEU A 975 26.31 8.74 -1.36
CA LEU A 975 26.88 9.61 -2.39
C LEU A 975 27.81 8.81 -3.34
N PRO A 976 28.21 9.35 -4.51
CA PRO A 976 28.93 8.58 -5.53
C PRO A 976 30.15 7.80 -5.04
N ASP A 977 30.89 8.34 -4.07
CA ASP A 977 32.11 7.77 -3.47
C ASP A 977 31.88 7.06 -2.11
N THR A 978 30.63 6.95 -1.66
CA THR A 978 30.29 6.61 -0.29
C THR A 978 29.55 5.27 -0.20
N LEU A 979 30.03 4.39 0.67
CA LEU A 979 29.40 3.12 1.04
C LEU A 979 28.55 3.31 2.29
N VAL A 980 27.40 2.63 2.37
CA VAL A 980 26.47 2.69 3.51
C VAL A 980 26.44 1.33 4.23
N PHE A 981 26.54 1.37 5.55
CA PHE A 981 26.41 0.23 6.46
C PHE A 981 25.24 0.45 7.43
N ALA A 982 24.09 -0.13 7.11
CA ALA A 982 22.91 -0.25 7.96
C ALA A 982 22.58 -1.73 8.19
N PRO A 983 23.25 -2.44 9.11
CA PRO A 983 22.84 -3.79 9.48
C PRO A 983 21.45 -3.83 10.10
N ALA A 984 20.87 -5.03 10.14
CA ALA A 984 19.70 -5.32 10.96
C ALA A 984 19.97 -5.02 12.45
N LEU A 985 18.93 -4.64 13.19
CA LEU A 985 19.01 -4.31 14.61
C LEU A 985 19.42 -5.52 15.46
N ASP A 986 19.08 -6.74 15.03
CA ASP A 986 19.44 -8.00 15.70
C ASP A 986 20.74 -8.63 15.18
N VAL A 987 21.57 -7.84 14.48
CA VAL A 987 22.87 -8.30 13.98
C VAL A 987 23.76 -8.79 15.13
N ARG A 988 24.33 -9.99 14.96
CA ARG A 988 25.23 -10.56 15.96
C ARG A 988 26.62 -9.92 15.87
N PRO A 989 27.23 -9.49 16.99
CA PRO A 989 28.58 -8.93 16.98
C PRO A 989 29.63 -9.88 16.36
N SER A 990 29.46 -11.19 16.52
CA SER A 990 30.35 -12.19 15.91
C SER A 990 30.24 -12.27 14.38
N ALA A 991 29.09 -11.93 13.80
CA ALA A 991 28.94 -11.85 12.35
C ALA A 991 29.72 -10.65 11.78
N ILE A 992 29.68 -9.52 12.50
CA ILE A 992 30.42 -8.30 12.17
C ILE A 992 31.92 -8.56 12.27
N ARG A 993 32.41 -9.04 13.42
CA ARG A 993 33.84 -9.29 13.69
C ARG A 993 34.46 -10.40 12.83
N GLY A 994 33.65 -11.29 12.26
CA GLY A 994 34.12 -12.44 11.50
C GLY A 994 33.88 -12.26 10.00
N PRO A 995 32.84 -12.91 9.43
CA PRO A 995 32.66 -13.01 7.99
C PRO A 995 32.40 -11.66 7.29
N MET A 996 31.64 -10.74 7.90
CA MET A 996 31.41 -9.41 7.31
C MET A 996 32.71 -8.60 7.22
N ARG A 997 33.49 -8.58 8.31
CA ARG A 997 34.83 -7.98 8.34
C ARG A 997 35.75 -8.54 7.28
N ALA A 998 35.85 -9.86 7.18
CA ALA A 998 36.72 -10.52 6.21
C ALA A 998 36.35 -10.15 4.76
N ALA A 999 35.05 -10.16 4.43
CA ALA A 999 34.55 -9.79 3.11
C ALA A 999 34.83 -8.32 2.77
N LEU A 1000 34.50 -7.38 3.68
CA LEU A 1000 34.67 -5.95 3.44
C LEU A 1000 36.15 -5.56 3.29
N LEU A 1001 37.02 -6.01 4.21
CA LEU A 1001 38.44 -5.66 4.17
C LEU A 1001 39.12 -6.29 2.94
N GLY A 1002 38.74 -7.52 2.56
CA GLY A 1002 39.21 -8.15 1.32
C GLY A 1002 38.79 -7.36 0.08
N ALA A 1003 37.54 -6.90 0.03
CA ALA A 1003 37.04 -6.07 -1.07
C ALA A 1003 37.75 -4.71 -1.15
N LEU A 1004 38.09 -4.09 -0.02
CA LEU A 1004 38.81 -2.80 0.03
C LEU A 1004 40.29 -2.90 -0.37
N ALA A 1005 40.93 -4.03 -0.06
CA ALA A 1005 42.36 -4.25 -0.30
C ALA A 1005 42.71 -4.63 -1.76
N ALA A 1006 41.74 -5.10 -2.55
CA ALA A 1006 41.99 -5.47 -3.95
C ALA A 1006 42.28 -4.23 -4.82
N PRO A 1007 43.32 -4.25 -5.68
CA PRO A 1007 43.60 -3.15 -6.59
C PRO A 1007 42.41 -2.92 -7.53
N ALA A 1008 42.19 -1.67 -7.94
CA ALA A 1008 41.26 -1.37 -9.03
C ALA A 1008 41.80 -2.04 -10.30
N GLU A 1009 41.08 -3.01 -10.85
CA GLU A 1009 41.43 -3.54 -12.17
C GLU A 1009 41.36 -2.38 -13.16
N SER A 1010 42.49 -2.01 -13.75
CA SER A 1010 42.57 -1.02 -14.81
C SER A 1010 41.87 -1.59 -16.05
N GLY A 1011 40.64 -1.16 -16.30
CA GLY A 1011 39.92 -1.52 -17.51
C GLY A 1011 40.50 -0.86 -18.74
N ASP A 1012 41.43 -1.55 -19.42
CA ASP A 1012 41.57 -1.46 -20.88
C ASP A 1012 40.87 -2.68 -21.48
N ALA A 1013 39.66 -2.48 -22.01
CA ALA A 1013 38.97 -3.39 -22.93
C ALA A 1013 38.03 -2.61 -23.85
#